data_AF-A0A3P1VL28-F1
#
_entry.id   AF-A0A3P1VL28-F1
#
_cell.length_a   1.000
_cell.length_b   1.000
_cell.length_c   1.000
_cell.angle_alpha   90.00
_cell.angle_beta   90.00
_cell.angle_gamma   90.00
#
_symmetry.space_group_name_H-M   'P 1'
#
loop_
_entity.id
_entity.type
_entity.pdbx_description
1 polymer ?
#
loop_
_entity_poly.entity_id
_entity_poly.type
_entity_poly.pdbx_seq_one_letter_code
_entity_poly.pdbx_strand_id
1 'polypeptide(L)'
;MENILLEALKTSSIDFNIDSDEKYQYELIANGEEKIVTRLRKYFEDSDEFIISVAFITMGGISLFLEELKNLENKGIKGKILTGDYLTFTEPKALKKLLSYKNIDLKVATNRKHHTKAYFFRKGNVWTLIVGSSNLTQGALTVNFEWNIKINSLENGKIVKSVLETFNKEFDNLKTLTEEDIENYQKKYEQLKKLIEVNNQNLDLDEIKPNSMQVQALKNLEETRKENDRALLISATGTGKTYLSAFDVKQAKAKKILFVAHRKVILERSKISYQKILKNKKMKIFNTNFQINNKDEVVFAMVQTLNKEKNLNIFPKDYFDYIIIDEVHHGGAKTYQSIFEYFKPKFLLGITATPERTDDFNIYQLFNYNVAYEIRLQDAMKEELLCPFHYFGISDIVIDGESINEKTSIKKLTSDIRVKHILEKSKYYSYSGERLSCLIFVSKVEEAKILVEKFLEQGIKAIALSSENSDNEREEAIRKLEQGEIEYIISVDIFNEGVDIPCVNQVILLRPTTSAIVYIQQLGRGLRKYKNKAYTVVLDFIGNYEKNFLIPIAISQNNSYDKDFMKRFLMNATDFLAGESSISFDEISKERIFENINKTNFSNRKLIEEDFKLLEKQLGRIPYLYDFYEKNMLSPTVILKYKKDYDEVLKNIAPKYRVGNLNNIEKKFLVFLSTFFTPAKRIHEMLILKEILIKQKLNIIETERILKDMYSLDNQWKNIKNAFEHLSKEIFKTLSTTKSFEPVLYKKDEEYYLDENFKNSYKNNYYFKILIDDLIKYNLAFAEKNYNNFVKESIKLFGEYTKQEAFWYLNLNFNNGFQVSGYTPFENERKLLIFITMDNLLKRADYSNEFYDSQTFSWFSKSSRYLRKDNKLTIEGKIAENFYEINVFVKKNNGENFYYLGDVEKVISAKEIKDSQGKSMIKYTFKLKKDIKKELLDYFNM
;
A
#
# COMPACT_ATOMS: atom_id res chain seq x y z
N MET A 1 -4.05 23.96 28.21
CA MET A 1 -3.12 22.81 28.24
C MET A 1 -3.24 22.01 29.53
N GLU A 2 -3.08 22.62 30.72
CA GLU A 2 -3.17 21.90 31.99
C GLU A 2 -4.47 21.11 32.17
N ASN A 3 -5.63 21.73 31.93
CA ASN A 3 -6.92 21.02 31.96
C ASN A 3 -6.99 19.86 30.94
N ILE A 4 -6.38 20.02 29.76
CA ILE A 4 -6.37 18.96 28.73
C ILE A 4 -5.56 17.76 29.23
N LEU A 5 -4.38 18.00 29.83
CA LEU A 5 -3.56 16.95 30.42
C LEU A 5 -4.23 16.30 31.64
N LEU A 6 -4.99 17.06 32.43
CA LEU A 6 -5.71 16.53 33.58
C LEU A 6 -6.82 15.56 33.15
N GLU A 7 -7.62 15.93 32.15
CA GLU A 7 -8.66 15.04 31.61
C GLU A 7 -8.05 13.83 30.89
N ALA A 8 -6.96 14.02 30.15
CA ALA A 8 -6.20 12.92 29.56
C ALA A 8 -5.66 11.95 30.62
N LEU A 9 -5.10 12.46 31.72
CA LEU A 9 -4.63 11.64 32.84
C LEU A 9 -5.77 10.85 33.48
N LYS A 10 -6.91 11.50 33.76
CA LYS A 10 -8.10 10.82 34.31
C LYS A 10 -8.56 9.69 33.38
N THR A 11 -8.63 9.96 32.08
CA THR A 11 -9.04 8.98 31.08
C THR A 11 -8.09 7.79 31.05
N SER A 12 -6.79 8.05 30.95
CA SER A 12 -5.80 6.99 30.76
C SER A 12 -5.45 6.22 32.03
N SER A 13 -5.62 6.82 33.22
CA SER A 13 -5.15 6.23 34.48
C SER A 13 -6.25 5.94 35.50
N ILE A 14 -7.47 6.45 35.30
CA ILE A 14 -8.57 6.31 36.28
C ILE A 14 -9.78 5.61 35.64
N ASP A 15 -10.32 6.14 34.55
CA ASP A 15 -11.53 5.59 33.90
C ASP A 15 -11.51 5.85 32.39
N PHE A 16 -11.45 4.76 31.62
CA PHE A 16 -11.41 4.79 30.16
C PHE A 16 -12.69 5.37 29.51
N ASN A 17 -13.78 5.50 30.27
CA ASN A 17 -15.03 6.08 29.79
C ASN A 17 -15.05 7.62 29.84
N ILE A 18 -14.04 8.24 30.43
CA ILE A 18 -13.91 9.71 30.46
C ILE A 18 -13.45 10.18 29.07
N ASP A 19 -14.11 11.20 28.54
CA ASP A 19 -13.76 11.77 27.24
C ASP A 19 -12.59 12.75 27.38
N SER A 20 -11.55 12.59 26.58
CA SER A 20 -10.39 13.48 26.56
C SER A 20 -9.65 13.40 25.23
N ASP A 21 -8.80 14.39 24.96
CA ASP A 21 -8.01 14.49 23.75
C ASP A 21 -6.99 13.32 23.63
N GLU A 22 -7.17 12.46 22.63
CA GLU A 22 -6.38 11.24 22.40
C GLU A 22 -4.89 11.57 22.20
N LYS A 23 -4.57 12.75 21.66
CA LYS A 23 -3.18 13.20 21.49
C LYS A 23 -2.44 13.25 22.82
N TYR A 24 -3.12 13.63 23.90
CA TYR A 24 -2.51 13.84 25.21
C TYR A 24 -2.71 12.68 26.19
N GLN A 25 -3.57 11.72 25.86
CA GLN A 25 -3.75 10.49 26.62
C GLN A 25 -2.44 9.70 26.74
N TYR A 26 -2.32 8.98 27.86
CA TYR A 26 -1.28 7.98 28.05
C TYR A 26 -1.70 6.73 27.31
N GLU A 27 -0.80 6.21 26.47
CA GLU A 27 -1.11 5.10 25.57
C GLU A 27 0.02 4.07 25.60
N LEU A 28 -0.37 2.80 25.42
CA LEU A 28 0.57 1.73 25.09
C LEU A 28 0.87 1.82 23.58
N ILE A 29 2.13 2.06 23.26
CA ILE A 29 2.67 2.03 21.90
C ILE A 29 3.36 0.68 21.67
N ALA A 30 2.80 -0.10 20.75
CA ALA A 30 3.29 -1.42 20.34
C ALA A 30 3.19 -1.56 18.81
N ASN A 31 3.94 -2.50 18.22
CA ASN A 31 3.77 -2.83 16.81
C ASN A 31 2.43 -3.57 16.59
N GLY A 32 1.57 -3.04 15.72
CA GLY A 32 0.25 -3.59 15.41
C GLY A 32 -0.24 -3.14 14.03
N GLU A 33 -1.49 -2.68 13.92
CA GLU A 33 -1.99 -2.03 12.69
C GLU A 33 -1.18 -0.80 12.30
N GLU A 34 -0.68 -0.07 13.29
CA GLU A 34 0.27 1.03 13.14
C GLU A 34 1.59 0.63 13.79
N LYS A 35 2.71 0.88 13.11
CA LYS A 35 4.04 0.52 13.61
C LYS A 35 4.60 1.61 14.54
N ILE A 36 5.49 1.21 15.45
CA ILE A 36 6.17 2.15 16.36
C ILE A 36 6.93 3.23 15.57
N VAL A 37 7.60 2.84 14.47
CA VAL A 37 8.28 3.79 13.57
C VAL A 37 7.33 4.89 13.09
N THR A 38 6.11 4.57 12.68
CA THR A 38 5.14 5.54 12.17
C THR A 38 4.75 6.53 13.27
N ARG A 39 4.53 6.04 14.49
CA ARG A 39 4.27 6.90 15.67
C ARG A 39 5.46 7.82 15.97
N LEU A 40 6.68 7.30 15.98
CA LEU A 40 7.88 8.10 16.26
C LEU A 40 8.14 9.16 15.18
N ARG A 41 7.93 8.85 13.89
CA ARG A 41 8.01 9.84 12.80
C ARG A 41 7.05 11.01 13.03
N LYS A 42 5.81 10.71 13.46
CA LYS A 42 4.81 11.74 13.80
C LYS A 42 5.31 12.67 14.90
N TYR A 43 5.99 12.14 15.92
CA TYR A 43 6.56 12.93 17.01
C TYR A 43 7.80 13.73 16.59
N PHE A 44 8.67 13.17 15.75
CA PHE A 44 9.78 13.93 15.16
C PHE A 44 9.26 15.15 14.42
N GLU A 45 8.28 14.98 13.54
CA GLU A 45 7.70 16.07 12.73
C GLU A 45 7.05 17.19 13.54
N ASP A 46 6.38 16.87 14.66
CA ASP A 46 5.66 17.85 15.50
C ASP A 46 6.54 18.45 16.60
N SER A 47 7.73 17.91 16.86
CA SER A 47 8.62 18.38 17.94
C SER A 47 9.43 19.61 17.57
N ASP A 48 9.72 20.46 18.56
CA ASP A 48 10.68 21.57 18.45
C ASP A 48 12.02 21.23 19.14
N GLU A 49 12.10 20.07 19.82
CA GLU A 49 13.30 19.48 20.44
C GLU A 49 13.05 17.98 20.70
N PHE A 50 14.10 17.16 20.57
CA PHE A 50 14.00 15.72 20.85
C PHE A 50 15.21 15.18 21.62
N ILE A 51 14.98 14.13 22.39
CA ILE A 51 16.01 13.37 23.12
C ILE A 51 15.78 11.88 22.88
N ILE A 52 16.84 11.16 22.54
CA ILE A 52 16.81 9.70 22.42
C ILE A 52 17.83 9.12 23.38
N SER A 53 17.40 8.21 24.24
CA SER A 53 18.26 7.53 25.21
C SER A 53 18.01 6.04 25.14
N VAL A 54 18.78 5.36 24.28
CA VAL A 54 18.58 3.97 23.91
C VAL A 54 19.85 3.15 24.08
N ALA A 55 19.72 1.95 24.61
CA ALA A 55 20.86 1.05 24.83
C ALA A 55 21.63 0.81 23.53
N PHE A 56 20.90 0.58 22.43
CA PHE A 56 21.46 0.14 21.16
C PHE A 56 20.91 0.92 19.97
N ILE A 57 21.81 1.21 19.01
CA ILE A 57 21.47 1.85 17.74
C ILE A 57 22.06 1.05 16.58
N THR A 58 21.25 0.73 15.58
CA THR A 58 21.70 0.07 14.33
C THR A 58 21.45 0.97 13.13
N MET A 59 22.19 0.78 12.04
CA MET A 59 22.00 1.56 10.82
C MET A 59 20.62 1.28 10.19
N GLY A 60 20.08 0.05 10.32
CA GLY A 60 18.71 -0.27 9.92
C GLY A 60 17.68 0.56 10.70
N GLY A 61 17.84 0.70 12.02
CA GLY A 61 16.98 1.56 12.83
C GLY A 61 17.07 3.04 12.46
N ILE A 62 18.28 3.55 12.17
CA ILE A 62 18.47 4.95 11.70
C ILE A 62 17.90 5.16 10.31
N SER A 63 18.00 4.17 9.43
CA SER A 63 17.49 4.24 8.05
C SER A 63 15.99 4.55 8.02
N LEU A 64 15.25 4.13 9.04
CA LEU A 64 13.83 4.42 9.20
C LEU A 64 13.52 5.91 9.41
N PHE A 65 14.47 6.76 9.81
CA PHE A 65 14.23 8.16 10.18
C PHE A 65 15.07 9.17 9.37
N LEU A 66 15.71 8.74 8.27
CA LEU A 66 16.66 9.60 7.55
C LEU A 66 16.05 10.86 6.94
N GLU A 67 14.78 10.84 6.55
CA GLU A 67 14.06 12.03 6.07
C GLU A 67 13.74 12.96 7.22
N GLU A 68 13.20 12.42 8.31
CA GLU A 68 12.78 13.17 9.49
C GLU A 68 13.98 13.87 10.13
N LEU A 69 15.09 13.16 10.32
CA LEU A 69 16.33 13.74 10.85
C LEU A 69 16.90 14.83 9.92
N LYS A 70 16.79 14.68 8.60
CA LYS A 70 17.21 15.72 7.66
C LYS A 70 16.34 16.97 7.76
N ASN A 71 15.04 16.78 7.84
CA ASN A 71 14.08 17.87 7.96
C ASN A 71 14.26 18.62 9.28
N LEU A 72 14.54 17.92 10.38
CA LEU A 72 14.87 18.53 11.67
C LEU A 72 16.16 19.33 11.61
N GLU A 73 17.20 18.82 10.94
CA GLU A 73 18.44 19.58 10.70
C GLU A 73 18.18 20.85 9.89
N ASN A 74 17.43 20.75 8.79
CA ASN A 74 17.09 21.88 7.93
C ASN A 74 16.27 22.95 8.69
N LYS A 75 15.42 22.53 9.63
CA LYS A 75 14.65 23.42 10.52
C LYS A 75 15.46 23.93 11.73
N GLY A 76 16.69 23.46 11.92
CA GLY A 76 17.54 23.83 13.07
C GLY A 76 17.03 23.31 14.42
N ILE A 77 16.17 22.28 14.43
CA ILE A 77 15.61 21.69 15.66
C ILE A 77 16.68 20.83 16.33
N LYS A 78 17.01 21.14 17.59
CA LYS A 78 18.10 20.47 18.32
C LYS A 78 17.68 19.10 18.84
N GLY A 79 18.61 18.15 18.77
CA GLY A 79 18.45 16.80 19.28
C GLY A 79 19.61 16.39 20.20
N LYS A 80 19.32 15.59 21.23
CA LYS A 80 20.35 14.90 22.02
C LYS A 80 20.18 13.38 21.89
N ILE A 81 21.25 12.66 21.62
CA ILE A 81 21.23 11.20 21.52
C ILE A 81 22.28 10.60 22.46
N LEU A 82 21.82 9.74 23.36
CA LEU A 82 22.64 8.92 24.23
C LEU A 82 22.47 7.45 23.86
N THR A 83 23.60 6.75 23.74
CA THR A 83 23.60 5.29 23.56
C THR A 83 24.71 4.60 24.30
N GLY A 84 24.65 3.27 24.40
CA GLY A 84 25.67 2.44 25.05
C GLY A 84 26.60 1.76 24.04
N ASP A 85 27.79 1.38 24.52
CA ASP A 85 28.73 0.51 23.80
C ASP A 85 28.66 -0.97 24.26
N TYR A 86 27.77 -1.26 25.22
CA TYR A 86 27.60 -2.58 25.84
C TYR A 86 27.36 -3.68 24.81
N LEU A 87 28.07 -4.81 24.96
CA LEU A 87 28.08 -5.97 24.06
C LEU A 87 28.41 -5.66 22.60
N THR A 88 28.94 -4.46 22.30
CA THR A 88 29.20 -4.00 20.93
C THR A 88 28.03 -4.17 19.98
N PHE A 89 26.80 -3.91 20.45
CA PHE A 89 25.61 -4.04 19.60
C PHE A 89 25.39 -2.78 18.74
N THR A 90 25.74 -1.61 19.27
CA THR A 90 25.62 -0.35 18.55
C THR A 90 26.53 -0.33 17.33
N GLU A 91 25.99 -0.04 16.15
CA GLU A 91 26.77 -0.10 14.92
C GLU A 91 27.63 1.16 14.72
N PRO A 92 28.95 1.04 14.46
CA PRO A 92 29.81 2.19 14.17
C PRO A 92 29.29 3.03 12.99
N LYS A 93 28.71 2.38 11.97
CA LYS A 93 28.13 3.06 10.80
C LYS A 93 26.95 3.96 11.18
N ALA A 94 26.13 3.54 12.14
CA ALA A 94 25.03 4.33 12.66
C ALA A 94 25.52 5.55 13.45
N LEU A 95 26.57 5.38 14.28
CA LEU A 95 27.20 6.48 15.00
C LEU A 95 27.79 7.52 14.05
N LYS A 96 28.54 7.09 13.02
CA LYS A 96 29.07 8.01 11.98
C LYS A 96 27.96 8.77 11.28
N LYS A 97 26.84 8.10 10.98
CA LYS A 97 25.68 8.74 10.35
C LYS A 97 25.05 9.79 11.27
N LEU A 98 24.82 9.47 12.55
CA LEU A 98 24.26 10.41 13.52
C LEU A 98 25.19 11.61 13.77
N LEU A 99 26.50 11.37 13.87
CA LEU A 99 27.50 12.43 14.06
C LEU A 99 27.55 13.41 12.88
N SER A 100 27.10 12.99 11.69
CA SER A 100 27.08 13.88 10.50
C SER A 100 26.02 14.98 10.55
N TYR A 101 25.03 14.90 11.45
CA TYR A 101 23.98 15.91 11.60
C TYR A 101 24.41 17.02 12.54
N LYS A 102 24.34 18.27 12.08
CA LYS A 102 24.83 19.44 12.83
C LYS A 102 23.97 19.80 14.06
N ASN A 103 22.72 19.37 14.06
CA ASN A 103 21.74 19.65 15.11
C ASN A 103 21.69 18.58 16.21
N ILE A 104 22.48 17.51 16.10
CA ILE A 104 22.48 16.38 17.04
C ILE A 104 23.72 16.41 17.93
N ASP A 105 23.53 16.45 19.25
CA ASP A 105 24.57 16.19 20.24
C ASP A 105 24.56 14.69 20.60
N LEU A 106 25.56 13.96 20.08
CA LEU A 106 25.68 12.51 20.20
C LEU A 106 26.73 12.14 21.25
N LYS A 107 26.34 11.31 22.22
CA LYS A 107 27.23 10.76 23.24
C LYS A 107 27.06 9.26 23.40
N VAL A 108 28.15 8.59 23.78
CA VAL A 108 28.20 7.14 24.02
C VAL A 108 28.67 6.87 25.45
N ALA A 109 27.83 6.19 26.22
CA ALA A 109 28.15 5.70 27.55
C ALA A 109 29.04 4.46 27.45
N THR A 110 30.35 4.66 27.63
CA THR A 110 31.35 3.58 27.56
C THR A 110 31.53 2.88 28.90
N ASN A 111 31.67 1.54 28.89
CA ASN A 111 31.90 0.72 30.11
C ASN A 111 30.85 0.88 31.23
N ARG A 112 29.64 1.36 30.89
CA ARG A 112 28.51 1.48 31.82
C ARG A 112 27.36 0.58 31.35
N LYS A 113 26.55 0.08 32.30
CA LYS A 113 25.32 -0.66 32.00
C LYS A 113 24.20 0.31 31.58
N HIS A 114 24.42 1.07 30.50
CA HIS A 114 23.40 1.92 29.91
C HIS A 114 22.41 1.05 29.13
N HIS A 115 21.19 0.90 29.63
CA HIS A 115 20.18 0.01 29.06
C HIS A 115 18.79 0.66 28.95
N THR A 116 18.73 1.98 28.97
CA THR A 116 17.49 2.76 28.79
C THR A 116 16.95 2.58 27.37
N LYS A 117 15.65 2.81 27.20
CA LYS A 117 14.96 2.74 25.91
C LYS A 117 13.85 3.77 25.94
N ALA A 118 14.25 5.00 25.65
CA ALA A 118 13.43 6.15 25.89
C ALA A 118 13.56 7.17 24.76
N TYR A 119 12.42 7.74 24.37
CA TYR A 119 12.30 8.77 23.35
C TYR A 119 11.49 9.91 23.94
N PHE A 120 12.05 11.12 23.95
CA PHE A 120 11.41 12.30 24.49
C PHE A 120 11.28 13.35 23.41
N PHE A 121 10.12 13.95 23.33
CA PHE A 121 9.81 14.99 22.34
C PHE A 121 9.19 16.17 23.06
N ARG A 122 9.63 17.39 22.74
CA ARG A 122 9.05 18.62 23.28
C ARG A 122 8.33 19.40 22.19
N LYS A 123 7.13 19.88 22.51
CA LYS A 123 6.38 20.84 21.69
C LYS A 123 5.86 21.95 22.60
N GLY A 124 6.35 23.17 22.41
CA GLY A 124 6.13 24.26 23.38
C GLY A 124 6.55 23.85 24.80
N ASN A 125 5.59 23.84 25.74
CA ASN A 125 5.81 23.50 27.16
C ASN A 125 5.38 22.06 27.53
N VAL A 126 5.02 21.24 26.54
CA VAL A 126 4.61 19.84 26.75
C VAL A 126 5.73 18.91 26.31
N TRP A 127 6.03 17.94 27.16
CA TRP A 127 6.91 16.82 26.87
C TRP A 127 6.10 15.55 26.69
N THR A 128 6.35 14.85 25.60
CA THR A 128 5.89 13.48 25.33
C THR A 128 7.05 12.55 25.61
N LEU A 129 6.90 11.70 26.63
CA LEU A 129 7.88 10.71 27.05
C LEU A 129 7.41 9.32 26.62
N ILE A 130 8.21 8.62 25.83
CA ILE A 130 7.95 7.25 25.40
C ILE A 130 9.03 6.37 25.99
N VAL A 131 8.67 5.48 26.92
CA VAL A 131 9.62 4.64 27.66
C VAL A 131 9.16 3.19 27.61
N GLY A 132 10.07 2.27 27.29
CA GLY A 132 9.67 0.87 27.12
C GLY A 132 10.78 -0.09 26.79
N SER A 133 10.50 -1.00 25.86
CA SER A 133 11.41 -2.07 25.44
C SER A 133 12.11 -1.79 24.10
N SER A 134 11.77 -0.71 23.39
CA SER A 134 12.20 -0.52 22.00
C SER A 134 13.52 0.23 21.86
N ASN A 135 14.55 -0.46 21.38
CA ASN A 135 15.79 0.17 20.91
C ASN A 135 15.63 0.79 19.52
N LEU A 136 16.59 1.61 19.10
CA LEU A 136 16.64 2.20 17.75
C LEU A 136 17.18 1.17 16.75
N THR A 137 16.41 0.11 16.57
CA THR A 137 16.69 -1.03 15.70
C THR A 137 15.53 -1.30 14.78
N GLN A 138 15.82 -1.85 13.59
CA GLN A 138 14.81 -2.07 12.56
C GLN A 138 13.66 -2.96 13.07
N GLY A 139 13.98 -4.13 13.64
CA GLY A 139 13.00 -5.06 14.17
C GLY A 139 12.15 -4.49 15.31
N ALA A 140 12.77 -3.85 16.31
CA ALA A 140 12.06 -3.25 17.44
C ALA A 140 11.00 -2.23 17.00
N LEU A 141 11.28 -1.45 15.97
CA LEU A 141 10.41 -0.36 15.55
C LEU A 141 9.35 -0.76 14.53
N THR A 142 9.36 -2.01 14.06
CA THR A 142 8.51 -2.45 12.94
C THR A 142 7.75 -3.75 13.19
N VAL A 143 8.37 -4.77 13.80
CA VAL A 143 7.80 -6.13 13.88
C VAL A 143 7.85 -6.76 15.25
N ASN A 144 8.89 -6.50 16.05
CA ASN A 144 9.06 -7.17 17.33
C ASN A 144 7.89 -6.86 18.25
N PHE A 145 7.54 -7.81 19.10
CA PHE A 145 6.59 -7.56 20.17
C PHE A 145 7.22 -6.66 21.23
N GLU A 146 6.74 -5.44 21.30
CA GLU A 146 7.40 -4.33 21.99
C GLU A 146 6.35 -3.52 22.74
N TRP A 147 6.63 -3.16 23.99
CA TRP A 147 5.75 -2.33 24.81
C TRP A 147 6.47 -1.04 25.18
N ASN A 148 5.86 0.07 24.81
CA ASN A 148 6.30 1.40 25.23
C ASN A 148 5.11 2.15 25.81
N ILE A 149 5.31 2.81 26.94
CA ILE A 149 4.30 3.68 27.53
C ILE A 149 4.62 5.09 27.11
N LYS A 150 3.64 5.76 26.48
CA LYS A 150 3.67 7.19 26.24
C LYS A 150 3.03 7.94 27.39
N ILE A 151 3.69 8.98 27.87
CA ILE A 151 3.24 9.86 28.94
C ILE A 151 3.41 11.29 28.46
N ASN A 152 2.37 12.11 28.61
CA ASN A 152 2.46 13.55 28.39
C ASN A 152 2.52 14.28 29.73
N SER A 153 3.39 15.28 29.83
CA SER A 153 3.46 16.14 31.01
C SER A 153 3.98 17.53 30.64
N LEU A 154 3.66 18.51 31.48
CA LEU A 154 4.25 19.84 31.35
C LEU A 154 5.73 19.79 31.75
N GLU A 155 6.50 20.76 31.28
CA GLU A 155 7.91 20.94 31.66
C GLU A 155 8.13 20.98 33.19
N ASN A 156 7.21 21.58 33.94
CA ASN A 156 7.26 21.62 35.40
C ASN A 156 6.73 20.35 36.09
N GLY A 157 6.25 19.37 35.33
CA GLY A 157 5.77 18.09 35.85
C GLY A 157 6.88 17.31 36.53
N LYS A 158 6.56 16.69 37.68
CA LYS A 158 7.54 15.94 38.48
C LYS A 158 8.23 14.83 37.68
N ILE A 159 7.47 14.12 36.83
CA ILE A 159 8.02 13.04 35.99
C ILE A 159 9.03 13.56 34.96
N VAL A 160 8.72 14.68 34.28
CA VAL A 160 9.63 15.30 33.30
C VAL A 160 10.88 15.81 33.98
N LYS A 161 10.76 16.52 35.12
CA LYS A 161 11.94 16.95 35.89
C LYS A 161 12.83 15.78 36.28
N SER A 162 12.26 14.73 36.87
CA SER A 162 13.03 13.56 37.30
C SER A 162 13.73 12.86 36.12
N VAL A 163 13.05 12.70 34.99
CA VAL A 163 13.60 12.06 33.79
C VAL A 163 14.71 12.91 33.16
N LEU A 164 14.47 14.21 32.97
CA LEU A 164 15.45 15.13 32.38
C LEU A 164 16.66 15.35 33.29
N GLU A 165 16.48 15.48 34.61
CA GLU A 165 17.59 15.56 35.57
C GLU A 165 18.45 14.30 35.53
N THR A 166 17.83 13.11 35.49
CA THR A 166 18.54 11.83 35.40
C THR A 166 19.31 11.74 34.07
N PHE A 167 18.67 12.07 32.96
CA PHE A 167 19.28 12.07 31.64
C PHE A 167 20.45 13.06 31.56
N ASN A 168 20.24 14.33 31.93
CA ASN A 168 21.27 15.36 31.86
C ASN A 168 22.45 15.03 32.79
N LYS A 169 22.20 14.50 33.99
CA LYS A 169 23.27 14.02 34.89
C LYS A 169 24.14 12.95 34.25
N GLU A 170 23.55 12.03 33.47
CA GLU A 170 24.35 11.04 32.74
C GLU A 170 25.03 11.66 31.51
N PHE A 171 24.29 12.41 30.71
CA PHE A 171 24.70 12.98 29.44
C PHE A 171 25.81 14.02 29.58
N ASP A 172 25.69 14.97 30.50
CA ASP A 172 26.64 16.07 30.67
C ASP A 172 27.99 15.59 31.20
N ASN A 173 28.02 14.47 31.92
CA ASN A 173 29.24 13.82 32.41
C ASN A 173 29.99 13.01 31.34
N LEU A 174 29.41 12.82 30.16
CA LEU A 174 30.05 12.11 29.06
C LEU A 174 30.77 13.08 28.14
N LYS A 175 31.94 12.66 27.63
CA LYS A 175 32.67 13.41 26.62
C LYS A 175 31.91 13.44 25.30
N THR A 176 32.14 14.49 24.51
CA THR A 176 31.68 14.56 23.12
C THR A 176 32.37 13.46 22.30
N LEU A 177 31.60 12.78 21.47
CA LEU A 177 32.11 11.71 20.61
C LEU A 177 32.93 12.30 19.44
N THR A 178 34.15 11.82 19.24
CA THR A 178 34.99 12.19 18.09
C THR A 178 34.99 11.10 17.02
N GLU A 179 35.44 11.42 15.80
CA GLU A 179 35.63 10.39 14.75
C GLU A 179 36.63 9.31 15.19
N GLU A 180 37.71 9.71 15.87
CA GLU A 180 38.73 8.78 16.41
C GLU A 180 38.14 7.80 17.44
N ASP A 181 37.22 8.27 18.28
CA ASP A 181 36.52 7.41 19.24
C ASP A 181 35.70 6.32 18.53
N ILE A 182 35.02 6.68 17.43
CA ILE A 182 34.24 5.72 16.64
C ILE A 182 35.16 4.74 15.92
N GLU A 183 36.31 5.17 15.39
CA GLU A 183 37.28 4.29 14.76
C GLU A 183 37.86 3.25 15.74
N ASN A 184 38.19 3.69 16.97
CA ASN A 184 38.66 2.80 18.02
C ASN A 184 37.57 1.80 18.46
N TYR A 185 36.32 2.24 18.53
CA TYR A 185 35.18 1.37 18.80
C TYR A 185 34.94 0.37 17.64
N GLN A 186 35.06 0.82 16.39
CA GLN A 186 34.87 -0.03 15.21
C GLN A 186 35.82 -1.22 15.19
N LYS A 187 37.09 -1.04 15.59
CA LYS A 187 38.05 -2.15 15.71
C LYS A 187 37.57 -3.23 16.69
N LYS A 188 37.03 -2.84 17.84
CA LYS A 188 36.48 -3.77 18.85
C LYS A 188 35.22 -4.47 18.33
N TYR A 189 34.32 -3.71 17.70
CA TYR A 189 33.09 -4.21 17.10
C TYR A 189 33.37 -5.29 16.04
N GLU A 190 34.32 -5.06 15.13
CA GLU A 190 34.68 -6.01 14.07
C GLU A 190 35.32 -7.30 14.62
N GLN A 191 36.12 -7.21 15.68
CA GLN A 191 36.70 -8.38 16.35
C GLN A 191 35.63 -9.28 16.95
N LEU A 192 34.66 -8.70 17.68
CA LEU A 192 33.56 -9.45 18.28
C LEU A 192 32.61 -10.03 17.22
N LYS A 193 32.29 -9.27 16.18
CA LYS A 193 31.47 -9.76 15.06
C LYS A 193 32.10 -10.99 14.38
N LYS A 194 33.42 -10.97 14.13
CA LYS A 194 34.14 -12.13 13.58
C LYS A 194 34.06 -13.35 14.49
N LEU A 195 34.19 -13.18 15.80
CA LEU A 195 34.07 -14.29 16.76
C LEU A 195 32.67 -14.90 16.74
N ILE A 196 31.62 -14.08 16.66
CA ILE A 196 30.22 -14.53 16.57
C ILE A 196 29.97 -15.27 15.26
N GLU A 197 30.47 -14.74 14.12
CA GLU A 197 30.31 -15.40 12.82
C GLU A 197 30.97 -16.80 12.78
N VAL A 198 32.14 -16.97 13.37
CA VAL A 198 32.84 -18.26 13.43
C VAL A 198 32.06 -19.28 14.27
N ASN A 199 31.48 -18.87 15.40
CA ASN A 199 30.65 -19.76 16.23
C ASN A 199 29.35 -20.19 15.54
N ASN A 200 28.76 -19.33 14.71
CA ASN A 200 27.52 -19.61 14.00
C ASN A 200 27.71 -20.50 12.74
N GLN A 201 28.94 -20.65 12.22
CA GLN A 201 29.21 -21.54 11.07
C GLN A 201 29.06 -23.04 11.38
N ASN A 202 28.91 -23.44 12.66
CA ASN A 202 28.77 -24.83 13.08
C ASN A 202 27.31 -25.35 13.13
N LEU A 203 26.31 -24.59 12.64
CA LEU A 203 24.89 -24.93 12.80
C LEU A 203 24.13 -25.37 11.53
N ASP A 204 24.74 -25.36 10.34
CA ASP A 204 24.01 -25.71 9.09
C ASP A 204 24.18 -27.20 8.72
N LEU A 205 23.47 -28.07 9.43
CA LEU A 205 23.24 -29.48 9.04
C LEU A 205 21.74 -29.83 8.97
N ASP A 206 20.85 -28.85 9.01
CA ASP A 206 19.40 -29.10 8.98
C ASP A 206 18.90 -29.45 7.58
N GLU A 207 17.97 -30.41 7.53
CA GLU A 207 17.26 -30.79 6.31
C GLU A 207 16.41 -29.62 5.79
N ILE A 208 16.57 -29.25 4.51
CA ILE A 208 15.81 -28.17 3.88
C ILE A 208 14.32 -28.52 3.86
N LYS A 209 13.49 -27.69 4.50
CA LYS A 209 12.03 -27.83 4.59
C LYS A 209 11.31 -26.71 3.83
N PRO A 210 10.09 -26.97 3.32
CA PRO A 210 9.27 -25.92 2.73
C PRO A 210 8.82 -24.91 3.81
N ASN A 211 8.76 -23.63 3.44
CA ASN A 211 8.17 -22.59 4.30
C ASN A 211 6.63 -22.66 4.28
N SER A 212 5.97 -21.90 5.15
CA SER A 212 4.50 -21.77 5.28
C SER A 212 3.78 -21.57 3.94
N MET A 213 4.24 -20.63 3.12
CA MET A 213 3.65 -20.35 1.80
C MET A 213 3.81 -21.50 0.84
N GLN A 214 4.99 -22.12 0.84
CA GLN A 214 5.27 -23.29 0.02
C GLN A 214 4.41 -24.46 0.47
N VAL A 215 4.17 -24.65 1.77
CA VAL A 215 3.24 -25.67 2.28
C VAL A 215 1.82 -25.43 1.73
N GLN A 216 1.33 -24.19 1.75
CA GLN A 216 0.01 -23.86 1.19
C GLN A 216 -0.04 -24.08 -0.33
N ALA A 217 1.01 -23.66 -1.05
CA ALA A 217 1.12 -23.86 -2.49
C ALA A 217 1.15 -25.36 -2.86
N LEU A 218 1.90 -26.17 -2.11
CA LEU A 218 1.99 -27.62 -2.27
C LEU A 218 0.65 -28.30 -2.03
N LYS A 219 -0.11 -27.86 -1.01
CA LYS A 219 -1.47 -28.36 -0.74
C LYS A 219 -2.39 -28.08 -1.92
N ASN A 220 -2.42 -26.85 -2.42
CA ASN A 220 -3.24 -26.48 -3.57
C ASN A 220 -2.82 -27.22 -4.85
N LEU A 221 -1.51 -27.42 -5.07
CA LEU A 221 -0.99 -28.19 -6.19
C LEU A 221 -1.38 -29.67 -6.10
N GLU A 222 -1.41 -30.24 -4.90
CA GLU A 222 -1.91 -31.60 -4.67
C GLU A 222 -3.40 -31.74 -4.99
N GLU A 223 -4.23 -30.79 -4.55
CA GLU A 223 -5.65 -30.75 -4.89
C GLU A 223 -5.84 -30.58 -6.40
N THR A 224 -5.11 -29.66 -7.03
CA THR A 224 -5.19 -29.41 -8.47
C THR A 224 -4.84 -30.66 -9.29
N ARG A 225 -3.81 -31.42 -8.89
CA ARG A 225 -3.41 -32.67 -9.54
C ARG A 225 -4.47 -33.77 -9.54
N LYS A 226 -5.42 -33.75 -8.59
CA LYS A 226 -6.49 -34.75 -8.53
C LYS A 226 -7.51 -34.55 -9.65
N GLU A 227 -7.69 -33.31 -10.08
CA GLU A 227 -8.74 -32.91 -11.02
C GLU A 227 -8.20 -32.45 -12.38
N ASN A 228 -6.92 -32.09 -12.45
CA ASN A 228 -6.32 -31.45 -13.63
C ASN A 228 -4.93 -32.03 -13.96
N ASP A 229 -4.59 -31.99 -15.26
CA ASP A 229 -3.30 -32.42 -15.81
C ASP A 229 -2.26 -31.29 -15.89
N ARG A 230 -2.64 -30.07 -15.49
CA ARG A 230 -1.79 -28.88 -15.59
C ARG A 230 -2.19 -27.79 -14.61
N ALA A 231 -1.21 -27.01 -14.19
CA ALA A 231 -1.42 -25.85 -13.32
C ALA A 231 -0.42 -24.71 -13.58
N LEU A 232 -0.86 -23.48 -13.36
CA LEU A 232 -0.03 -22.28 -13.32
C LEU A 232 0.21 -21.87 -11.87
N LEU A 233 1.48 -21.65 -11.52
CA LEU A 233 1.90 -21.12 -10.23
C LEU A 233 2.50 -19.73 -10.45
N ILE A 234 1.88 -18.71 -9.85
CA ILE A 234 2.38 -17.34 -9.90
C ILE A 234 3.19 -17.09 -8.63
N SER A 235 4.43 -16.68 -8.75
CA SER A 235 5.29 -16.50 -7.58
C SER A 235 6.30 -15.39 -7.76
N ALA A 236 6.26 -14.43 -6.82
CA ALA A 236 7.14 -13.28 -6.79
C ALA A 236 8.62 -13.66 -6.83
N THR A 237 9.46 -12.72 -7.27
CA THR A 237 10.91 -12.96 -7.30
C THR A 237 11.45 -13.14 -5.87
N GLY A 238 12.36 -14.09 -5.68
CA GLY A 238 13.01 -14.33 -4.38
C GLY A 238 12.29 -15.30 -3.42
N THR A 239 11.11 -15.81 -3.76
CA THR A 239 10.28 -16.72 -2.92
C THR A 239 10.70 -18.20 -2.94
N GLY A 240 11.76 -18.53 -3.68
CA GLY A 240 12.21 -19.92 -3.82
C GLY A 240 11.41 -20.78 -4.81
N LYS A 241 10.91 -20.20 -5.92
CA LYS A 241 10.24 -20.91 -7.03
C LYS A 241 10.83 -22.29 -7.36
N THR A 242 12.15 -22.34 -7.48
CA THR A 242 12.88 -23.57 -7.78
C THR A 242 12.72 -24.64 -6.69
N TYR A 243 12.88 -24.27 -5.41
CA TYR A 243 12.68 -25.20 -4.29
C TYR A 243 11.24 -25.67 -4.20
N LEU A 244 10.27 -24.77 -4.37
CA LEU A 244 8.85 -25.11 -4.40
C LEU A 244 8.56 -26.17 -5.47
N SER A 245 9.06 -25.97 -6.70
CA SER A 245 8.91 -26.98 -7.76
C SER A 245 9.56 -28.33 -7.43
N ALA A 246 10.71 -28.33 -6.76
CA ALA A 246 11.39 -29.57 -6.35
C ALA A 246 10.62 -30.32 -5.25
N PHE A 247 10.06 -29.59 -4.27
CA PHE A 247 9.19 -30.17 -3.24
C PHE A 247 7.92 -30.75 -3.84
N ASP A 248 7.34 -30.05 -4.82
CA ASP A 248 6.11 -30.47 -5.49
C ASP A 248 6.31 -31.76 -6.29
N VAL A 249 7.42 -31.84 -7.03
CA VAL A 249 7.87 -33.06 -7.71
C VAL A 249 8.08 -34.23 -6.72
N LYS A 250 8.66 -33.95 -5.54
CA LYS A 250 8.84 -34.95 -4.47
C LYS A 250 7.48 -35.44 -3.95
N GLN A 251 6.54 -34.54 -3.70
CA GLN A 251 5.17 -34.85 -3.24
C GLN A 251 4.39 -35.66 -4.28
N ALA A 252 4.50 -35.30 -5.56
CA ALA A 252 3.87 -36.02 -6.67
C ALA A 252 4.50 -37.39 -6.95
N LYS A 253 5.61 -37.75 -6.29
CA LYS A 253 6.37 -39.00 -6.51
C LYS A 253 6.71 -39.24 -7.98
N ALA A 254 6.98 -38.18 -8.73
CA ALA A 254 7.27 -38.26 -10.16
C ALA A 254 8.59 -39.01 -10.42
N LYS A 255 8.61 -39.92 -11.40
CA LYS A 255 9.80 -40.71 -11.73
C LYS A 255 10.65 -39.98 -12.76
N LYS A 256 10.05 -39.63 -13.90
CA LYS A 256 10.70 -38.93 -15.02
C LYS A 256 10.26 -37.48 -15.08
N ILE A 257 11.19 -36.57 -14.84
CA ILE A 257 10.92 -35.13 -14.73
C ILE A 257 11.69 -34.36 -15.80
N LEU A 258 11.05 -33.37 -16.40
CA LEU A 258 11.68 -32.38 -17.28
C LEU A 258 11.53 -30.99 -16.67
N PHE A 259 12.63 -30.29 -16.46
CA PHE A 259 12.66 -28.89 -16.07
C PHE A 259 13.15 -28.05 -17.24
N VAL A 260 12.34 -27.09 -17.68
CA VAL A 260 12.58 -26.26 -18.86
C VAL A 260 12.75 -24.81 -18.45
N ALA A 261 13.80 -24.15 -18.95
CA ALA A 261 14.03 -22.72 -18.77
C ALA A 261 14.63 -22.07 -20.02
N HIS A 262 14.60 -20.74 -20.10
CA HIS A 262 15.09 -19.99 -21.26
C HIS A 262 16.61 -19.71 -21.24
N ARG A 263 17.28 -19.82 -20.08
CA ARG A 263 18.72 -19.57 -19.90
C ARG A 263 19.44 -20.74 -19.26
N LYS A 264 20.68 -20.98 -19.67
CA LYS A 264 21.54 -22.07 -19.15
C LYS A 264 21.84 -21.91 -17.66
N VAL A 265 22.13 -20.70 -17.20
CA VAL A 265 22.44 -20.39 -15.80
C VAL A 265 21.30 -20.80 -14.86
N ILE A 266 20.05 -20.59 -15.28
CA ILE A 266 18.86 -20.99 -14.50
C ILE A 266 18.84 -22.52 -14.34
N LEU A 267 19.16 -23.27 -15.39
CA LEU A 267 19.19 -24.74 -15.34
C LEU A 267 20.28 -25.26 -14.40
N GLU A 268 21.48 -24.67 -14.44
CA GLU A 268 22.60 -25.06 -13.58
C GLU A 268 22.28 -24.81 -12.10
N ARG A 269 21.74 -23.63 -11.76
CA ARG A 269 21.28 -23.32 -10.40
C ARG A 269 20.09 -24.20 -9.97
N SER A 270 19.16 -24.47 -10.88
CA SER A 270 18.00 -25.32 -10.60
C SER A 270 18.40 -26.76 -10.32
N LYS A 271 19.36 -27.30 -11.06
CA LYS A 271 19.93 -28.62 -10.80
C LYS A 271 20.51 -28.71 -9.39
N ILE A 272 21.29 -27.73 -8.94
CA ILE A 272 21.86 -27.70 -7.59
C ILE A 272 20.75 -27.72 -6.52
N SER A 273 19.71 -26.89 -6.69
CA SER A 273 18.57 -26.86 -5.77
C SER A 273 17.81 -28.18 -5.73
N TYR A 274 17.55 -28.79 -6.89
CA TYR A 274 16.90 -30.10 -6.97
C TYR A 274 17.74 -31.19 -6.31
N GLN A 275 19.07 -31.20 -6.48
CA GLN A 275 19.96 -32.18 -5.85
C GLN A 275 19.85 -32.17 -4.32
N LYS A 276 19.64 -31.00 -3.71
CA LYS A 276 19.46 -30.86 -2.27
C LYS A 276 18.17 -31.53 -1.77
N ILE A 277 17.11 -31.53 -2.58
CA ILE A 277 15.78 -32.06 -2.22
C ILE A 277 15.59 -33.54 -2.65
N LEU A 278 16.05 -33.88 -3.85
CA LEU A 278 15.88 -35.19 -4.50
C LEU A 278 17.21 -35.96 -4.53
N LYS A 279 17.75 -36.29 -3.36
CA LYS A 279 19.08 -36.90 -3.17
C LYS A 279 19.31 -38.20 -3.95
N ASN A 280 18.25 -38.94 -4.26
CA ASN A 280 18.32 -40.27 -4.88
C ASN A 280 18.12 -40.28 -6.42
N LYS A 281 17.93 -39.12 -7.06
CA LYS A 281 17.64 -39.02 -8.51
C LYS A 281 18.89 -38.62 -9.32
N LYS A 282 19.05 -39.22 -10.52
CA LYS A 282 20.16 -38.90 -11.44
C LYS A 282 19.83 -37.73 -12.36
N MET A 283 20.43 -36.57 -12.09
CA MET A 283 20.11 -35.32 -12.77
C MET A 283 21.09 -34.95 -13.88
N LYS A 284 20.59 -34.58 -15.06
CA LYS A 284 21.41 -34.14 -16.20
C LYS A 284 20.87 -32.89 -16.88
N ILE A 285 21.79 -32.09 -17.43
CA ILE A 285 21.46 -30.99 -18.35
C ILE A 285 21.49 -31.54 -19.77
N PHE A 286 20.42 -31.28 -20.53
CA PHE A 286 20.26 -31.69 -21.91
C PHE A 286 21.27 -30.97 -22.82
N ASN A 287 21.87 -31.73 -23.74
CA ASN A 287 22.74 -31.22 -24.79
C ASN A 287 22.44 -31.96 -26.11
N THR A 288 23.07 -31.55 -27.21
CA THR A 288 22.80 -32.11 -28.55
C THR A 288 23.22 -33.56 -28.73
N ASN A 289 24.05 -34.11 -27.84
CA ASN A 289 24.53 -35.49 -27.89
C ASN A 289 23.83 -36.37 -26.84
N PHE A 290 22.68 -35.92 -26.32
CA PHE A 290 21.96 -36.61 -25.27
C PHE A 290 21.37 -37.93 -25.79
N GLN A 291 21.69 -39.02 -25.12
CA GLN A 291 21.10 -40.33 -25.37
C GLN A 291 20.21 -40.74 -24.20
N ILE A 292 19.03 -41.26 -24.50
CA ILE A 292 18.16 -41.86 -23.48
C ILE A 292 18.88 -43.04 -22.87
N ASN A 293 18.97 -43.04 -21.54
CA ASN A 293 19.22 -44.26 -20.80
C ASN A 293 18.04 -44.51 -19.86
N ASN A 294 17.79 -45.77 -19.51
CA ASN A 294 16.72 -46.17 -18.59
C ASN A 294 16.95 -45.69 -17.12
N LYS A 295 17.96 -44.86 -16.86
CA LYS A 295 18.38 -44.40 -15.52
C LYS A 295 18.43 -42.88 -15.34
N ASP A 296 17.87 -42.05 -16.22
CA ASP A 296 17.89 -40.60 -16.03
C ASP A 296 16.60 -40.10 -15.35
N GLU A 297 16.76 -39.54 -14.15
CA GLU A 297 15.68 -39.01 -13.33
C GLU A 297 15.95 -37.51 -13.04
N VAL A 298 15.15 -36.65 -13.68
CA VAL A 298 15.31 -35.18 -13.85
C VAL A 298 16.26 -34.77 -14.98
N VAL A 299 15.68 -34.29 -16.07
CA VAL A 299 16.35 -33.66 -17.21
C VAL A 299 16.13 -32.15 -17.15
N PHE A 300 17.18 -31.36 -17.28
CA PHE A 300 17.14 -29.90 -17.34
C PHE A 300 17.45 -29.44 -18.76
N ALA A 301 16.53 -28.73 -19.43
CA ALA A 301 16.68 -28.40 -20.85
C ALA A 301 16.39 -26.93 -21.15
N MET A 302 17.19 -26.33 -22.04
CA MET A 302 16.90 -24.99 -22.55
C MET A 302 15.82 -25.07 -23.62
N VAL A 303 14.86 -24.16 -23.59
CA VAL A 303 13.79 -24.05 -24.59
C VAL A 303 14.38 -23.99 -26.01
N GLN A 304 15.40 -23.14 -26.22
CA GLN A 304 16.04 -22.94 -27.52
C GLN A 304 16.67 -24.21 -28.09
N THR A 305 17.19 -25.08 -27.22
CA THR A 305 17.79 -26.35 -27.63
C THR A 305 16.73 -27.41 -27.81
N LEU A 306 15.79 -27.53 -26.87
CA LEU A 306 14.80 -28.60 -26.84
C LEU A 306 13.79 -28.49 -27.98
N ASN A 307 13.35 -27.28 -28.37
CA ASN A 307 12.29 -27.07 -29.38
C ASN A 307 12.59 -27.65 -30.78
N LYS A 308 13.85 -27.95 -31.08
CA LYS A 308 14.23 -28.45 -32.41
C LYS A 308 13.66 -29.86 -32.57
N GLU A 309 12.99 -30.12 -33.70
CA GLU A 309 12.31 -31.39 -33.96
C GLU A 309 13.20 -32.62 -33.71
N LYS A 310 14.46 -32.58 -34.19
CA LYS A 310 15.45 -33.64 -33.95
C LYS A 310 15.72 -33.94 -32.47
N ASN A 311 15.56 -32.94 -31.59
CA ASN A 311 15.79 -33.05 -30.16
C ASN A 311 14.52 -33.46 -29.40
N LEU A 312 13.35 -32.97 -29.81
CA LEU A 312 12.06 -33.44 -29.30
C LEU A 312 11.90 -34.94 -29.55
N ASN A 313 12.19 -35.38 -30.78
CA ASN A 313 12.07 -36.78 -31.22
C ASN A 313 13.04 -37.76 -30.55
N ILE A 314 14.00 -37.26 -29.75
CA ILE A 314 14.79 -38.14 -28.89
C ILE A 314 13.89 -38.80 -27.84
N PHE A 315 12.89 -38.09 -27.33
CA PHE A 315 12.01 -38.54 -26.26
C PHE A 315 10.65 -38.97 -26.78
N PRO A 316 10.10 -40.12 -26.33
CA PRO A 316 8.68 -40.41 -26.51
C PRO A 316 7.79 -39.28 -25.96
N LYS A 317 6.63 -39.05 -26.58
CA LYS A 317 5.71 -37.96 -26.20
C LYS A 317 5.26 -38.05 -24.74
N ASP A 318 5.08 -39.26 -24.23
CA ASP A 318 4.66 -39.61 -22.86
C ASP A 318 5.85 -39.96 -21.94
N TYR A 319 7.08 -39.65 -22.36
CA TYR A 319 8.27 -40.06 -21.62
C TYR A 319 8.35 -39.43 -20.22
N PHE A 320 7.93 -38.18 -20.05
CA PHE A 320 8.01 -37.47 -18.77
C PHE A 320 6.71 -37.60 -17.98
N ASP A 321 6.78 -37.99 -16.71
CA ASP A 321 5.62 -37.95 -15.81
C ASP A 321 5.28 -36.50 -15.43
N TYR A 322 6.30 -35.65 -15.30
CA TYR A 322 6.17 -34.29 -14.79
C TYR A 322 7.01 -33.32 -15.62
N ILE A 323 6.40 -32.25 -16.12
CA ILE A 323 7.11 -31.17 -16.81
C ILE A 323 6.94 -29.89 -16.01
N ILE A 324 8.05 -29.20 -15.75
CA ILE A 324 8.08 -27.88 -15.13
C ILE A 324 8.64 -26.91 -16.16
N ILE A 325 7.93 -25.81 -16.41
CA ILE A 325 8.38 -24.74 -17.29
C ILE A 325 8.52 -23.47 -16.46
N ASP A 326 9.77 -23.04 -16.26
CA ASP A 326 10.10 -21.80 -15.56
C ASP A 326 10.02 -20.60 -16.50
N GLU A 327 9.65 -19.45 -15.92
CA GLU A 327 9.29 -18.23 -16.65
C GLU A 327 8.34 -18.51 -17.82
N VAL A 328 7.28 -19.26 -17.53
CA VAL A 328 6.28 -19.70 -18.52
C VAL A 328 5.53 -18.54 -19.17
N HIS A 329 5.72 -17.32 -18.69
CA HIS A 329 5.22 -16.14 -19.36
C HIS A 329 5.79 -15.96 -20.77
N HIS A 330 6.87 -16.66 -21.16
CA HIS A 330 7.34 -16.75 -22.56
C HIS A 330 6.57 -17.77 -23.41
N GLY A 331 5.59 -18.48 -22.84
CA GLY A 331 4.88 -19.61 -23.43
C GLY A 331 4.22 -19.38 -24.80
N GLY A 332 3.90 -18.14 -25.15
CA GLY A 332 3.33 -17.77 -26.45
C GLY A 332 4.31 -17.80 -27.62
N ALA A 333 5.62 -17.87 -27.36
CA ALA A 333 6.61 -18.01 -28.42
C ALA A 333 6.49 -19.39 -29.08
N LYS A 334 6.64 -19.46 -30.41
CA LYS A 334 6.60 -20.72 -31.19
C LYS A 334 7.53 -21.80 -30.61
N THR A 335 8.68 -21.39 -30.06
CA THR A 335 9.64 -22.28 -29.42
C THR A 335 9.07 -22.98 -28.18
N TYR A 336 8.30 -22.29 -27.35
CA TYR A 336 7.61 -22.89 -26.21
C TYR A 336 6.42 -23.75 -26.67
N GLN A 337 5.61 -23.26 -27.61
CA GLN A 337 4.45 -23.99 -28.13
C GLN A 337 4.82 -25.37 -28.66
N SER A 338 5.95 -25.50 -29.37
CA SER A 338 6.43 -26.81 -29.85
C SER A 338 6.65 -27.83 -28.72
N ILE A 339 7.03 -27.39 -27.52
CA ILE A 339 7.23 -28.25 -26.36
C ILE A 339 5.88 -28.66 -25.77
N PHE A 340 4.95 -27.70 -25.62
CA PHE A 340 3.59 -27.95 -25.12
C PHE A 340 2.78 -28.89 -26.03
N GLU A 341 2.94 -28.77 -27.35
CA GLU A 341 2.22 -29.59 -28.33
C GLU A 341 2.80 -31.00 -28.46
N TYR A 342 4.12 -31.14 -28.27
CA TYR A 342 4.80 -32.42 -28.44
C TYR A 342 4.61 -33.36 -27.24
N PHE A 343 4.90 -32.88 -26.04
CA PHE A 343 4.91 -33.71 -24.83
C PHE A 343 3.51 -33.84 -24.22
N LYS A 344 3.21 -35.03 -23.69
CA LYS A 344 1.97 -35.38 -23.00
C LYS A 344 2.28 -35.97 -21.61
N PRO A 345 2.74 -35.15 -20.65
CA PRO A 345 3.05 -35.64 -19.32
C PRO A 345 1.78 -35.94 -18.51
N LYS A 346 1.94 -36.64 -17.38
CA LYS A 346 0.83 -36.79 -16.42
C LYS A 346 0.48 -35.47 -15.74
N PHE A 347 1.49 -34.61 -15.53
CA PHE A 347 1.25 -33.26 -15.04
C PHE A 347 2.23 -32.24 -15.63
N LEU A 348 1.73 -31.06 -15.96
CA LEU A 348 2.50 -29.94 -16.47
C LEU A 348 2.34 -28.70 -15.57
N LEU A 349 3.44 -28.25 -14.98
CA LEU A 349 3.49 -27.10 -14.08
C LEU A 349 4.19 -25.92 -14.76
N GLY A 350 3.49 -24.80 -14.90
CA GLY A 350 4.06 -23.53 -15.33
C GLY A 350 4.35 -22.66 -14.12
N ILE A 351 5.53 -22.04 -14.07
CA ILE A 351 5.89 -21.13 -12.99
C ILE A 351 6.30 -19.79 -13.59
N THR A 352 5.77 -18.70 -13.06
CA THR A 352 6.12 -17.34 -13.50
C THR A 352 5.96 -16.34 -12.37
N ALA A 353 6.72 -15.25 -12.39
CA ALA A 353 6.42 -14.10 -11.52
C ALA A 353 5.31 -13.20 -12.08
N THR A 354 5.10 -13.25 -13.40
CA THR A 354 4.30 -12.27 -14.15
C THR A 354 3.55 -13.01 -15.24
N PRO A 355 2.33 -13.51 -14.97
CA PRO A 355 1.52 -14.15 -16.00
C PRO A 355 0.98 -13.12 -17.01
N GLU A 356 1.00 -11.82 -16.70
CA GLU A 356 0.52 -10.77 -17.60
C GLU A 356 1.56 -10.46 -18.68
N ARG A 357 1.15 -10.53 -19.95
CA ARG A 357 1.96 -10.15 -21.12
C ARG A 357 1.32 -8.99 -21.87
N THR A 358 2.13 -8.29 -22.65
CA THR A 358 1.67 -7.21 -23.56
C THR A 358 1.16 -7.73 -24.91
N ASP A 359 1.39 -8.99 -25.26
CA ASP A 359 0.84 -9.62 -26.47
C ASP A 359 -0.47 -10.36 -26.21
N ASP A 360 -1.18 -10.72 -27.28
CA ASP A 360 -2.52 -11.31 -27.20
C ASP A 360 -2.54 -12.75 -26.68
N PHE A 361 -1.39 -13.36 -26.42
CA PHE A 361 -1.30 -14.75 -25.98
C PHE A 361 -1.84 -14.96 -24.56
N ASN A 362 -2.73 -15.94 -24.39
CA ASN A 362 -3.34 -16.27 -23.10
C ASN A 362 -2.61 -17.45 -22.42
N ILE A 363 -1.71 -17.15 -21.49
CA ILE A 363 -1.01 -18.18 -20.71
C ILE A 363 -1.99 -18.97 -19.85
N TYR A 364 -2.99 -18.35 -19.23
CA TYR A 364 -3.95 -19.05 -18.38
C TYR A 364 -4.67 -20.16 -19.14
N GLN A 365 -5.02 -19.92 -20.40
CA GLN A 365 -5.63 -20.91 -21.27
C GLN A 365 -4.73 -22.14 -21.50
N LEU A 366 -3.40 -21.98 -21.63
CA LEU A 366 -2.48 -23.13 -21.74
C LEU A 366 -2.59 -24.08 -20.54
N PHE A 367 -2.94 -23.52 -19.39
CA PHE A 367 -3.06 -24.21 -18.10
C PHE A 367 -4.53 -24.47 -17.71
N ASN A 368 -5.46 -24.46 -18.67
CA ASN A 368 -6.90 -24.65 -18.43
C ASN A 368 -7.48 -23.70 -17.37
N TYR A 369 -6.92 -22.50 -17.23
CA TYR A 369 -7.27 -21.50 -16.23
C TYR A 369 -7.04 -21.93 -14.77
N ASN A 370 -6.28 -23.02 -14.56
CA ASN A 370 -5.95 -23.54 -13.24
C ASN A 370 -4.75 -22.81 -12.63
N VAL A 371 -5.01 -21.70 -11.95
CA VAL A 371 -4.00 -21.04 -11.12
C VAL A 371 -3.97 -21.71 -9.75
N ALA A 372 -2.97 -22.56 -9.49
CA ALA A 372 -2.90 -23.33 -8.24
C ALA A 372 -2.67 -22.43 -7.02
N TYR A 373 -1.79 -21.44 -7.16
CA TYR A 373 -1.50 -20.49 -6.09
C TYR A 373 -0.82 -19.23 -6.64
N GLU A 374 -0.98 -18.11 -5.94
CA GLU A 374 -0.35 -16.83 -6.25
C GLU A 374 0.39 -16.30 -5.02
N ILE A 375 1.71 -16.15 -5.15
CA ILE A 375 2.59 -15.62 -4.09
C ILE A 375 3.00 -14.21 -4.51
N ARG A 376 2.49 -13.19 -3.83
CA ARG A 376 2.83 -11.78 -4.11
C ARG A 376 3.96 -11.25 -3.20
N LEU A 377 4.38 -10.01 -3.41
CA LEU A 377 5.51 -9.39 -2.69
C LEU A 377 5.19 -9.24 -1.21
N GLN A 378 4.00 -8.72 -0.89
CA GLN A 378 3.55 -8.52 0.48
C GLN A 378 3.52 -9.84 1.26
N ASP A 379 3.03 -10.91 0.64
CA ASP A 379 2.97 -12.23 1.27
C ASP A 379 4.39 -12.79 1.49
N ALA A 380 5.28 -12.63 0.52
CA ALA A 380 6.68 -13.03 0.64
C ALA A 380 7.45 -12.22 1.71
N MET A 381 7.05 -10.98 1.98
CA MET A 381 7.58 -10.14 3.05
C MET A 381 7.04 -10.56 4.42
N LYS A 382 5.74 -10.88 4.54
CA LYS A 382 5.12 -11.39 5.78
C LYS A 382 5.82 -12.63 6.32
N GLU A 383 6.22 -13.50 5.40
CA GLU A 383 6.83 -14.80 5.72
C GLU A 383 8.36 -14.75 5.74
N GLU A 384 8.92 -13.54 5.76
CA GLU A 384 10.35 -13.26 5.84
C GLU A 384 11.17 -14.03 4.77
N LEU A 385 10.61 -14.28 3.60
CA LEU A 385 11.32 -14.98 2.51
C LEU A 385 12.26 -14.04 1.75
N LEU A 386 11.98 -12.74 1.85
CA LEU A 386 12.72 -11.68 1.21
C LEU A 386 13.57 -10.91 2.22
N CYS A 387 14.64 -10.30 1.73
CA CYS A 387 15.37 -9.28 2.45
C CYS A 387 14.47 -8.04 2.56
N PRO A 388 14.29 -7.47 3.77
CA PRO A 388 13.61 -6.20 3.96
C PRO A 388 14.20 -5.09 3.08
N PHE A 389 13.43 -4.04 2.84
CA PHE A 389 13.90 -2.87 2.11
C PHE A 389 13.46 -1.55 2.72
N HIS A 390 14.30 -0.53 2.54
CA HIS A 390 13.98 0.86 2.85
C HIS A 390 13.91 1.63 1.54
N TYR A 391 12.69 1.98 1.16
CA TYR A 391 12.39 2.74 -0.03
C TYR A 391 12.37 4.23 0.26
N PHE A 392 13.07 5.00 -0.57
CA PHE A 392 13.12 6.46 -0.53
C PHE A 392 12.74 7.02 -1.90
N GLY A 393 11.57 7.65 -1.99
CA GLY A 393 11.16 8.45 -3.14
C GLY A 393 11.77 9.84 -3.05
N ILE A 394 12.72 10.12 -3.93
CA ILE A 394 13.55 11.32 -3.90
C ILE A 394 13.23 12.17 -5.13
N SER A 395 13.07 13.46 -4.94
CA SER A 395 12.83 14.39 -6.02
C SER A 395 14.07 14.48 -6.93
N ASP A 396 13.85 14.26 -8.24
CA ASP A 396 14.87 14.52 -9.24
C ASP A 396 15.03 16.04 -9.46
N ILE A 397 16.20 16.44 -9.94
CA ILE A 397 16.62 17.84 -10.02
C ILE A 397 15.85 18.65 -11.08
N VAL A 398 15.99 19.98 -10.98
CA VAL A 398 15.53 20.94 -11.99
C VAL A 398 16.75 21.51 -12.70
N ILE A 399 16.79 21.43 -14.03
CA ILE A 399 17.90 21.92 -14.86
C ILE A 399 17.35 22.97 -15.82
N ASP A 400 17.88 24.19 -15.76
CA ASP A 400 17.45 25.34 -16.58
C ASP A 400 15.93 25.64 -16.44
N GLY A 401 15.39 25.49 -15.22
CA GLY A 401 13.97 25.69 -14.95
C GLY A 401 13.06 24.51 -15.36
N GLU A 402 13.61 23.45 -15.96
CA GLU A 402 12.86 22.27 -16.37
C GLU A 402 13.12 21.09 -15.43
N SER A 403 12.06 20.50 -14.88
CA SER A 403 12.16 19.23 -14.14
C SER A 403 12.40 18.06 -15.11
N ILE A 404 13.15 17.05 -14.66
CA ILE A 404 13.32 15.80 -15.40
C ILE A 404 11.94 15.17 -15.68
N ASN A 405 11.69 14.77 -16.92
CA ASN A 405 10.46 14.15 -17.41
C ASN A 405 10.77 13.18 -18.57
N GLU A 406 9.76 12.54 -19.15
CA GLU A 406 9.91 11.52 -20.20
C GLU A 406 10.59 12.04 -21.48
N LYS A 407 10.50 13.36 -21.73
CA LYS A 407 11.05 14.03 -22.92
C LYS A 407 12.43 14.65 -22.69
N THR A 408 13.00 14.51 -21.48
CA THR A 408 14.30 15.10 -21.16
C THR A 408 15.40 14.53 -22.05
N SER A 409 16.27 15.42 -22.56
CA SER A 409 17.38 15.05 -23.44
C SER A 409 18.49 14.32 -22.67
N ILE A 410 19.24 13.48 -23.36
CA ILE A 410 20.35 12.70 -22.77
C ILE A 410 21.36 13.63 -22.09
N LYS A 411 21.70 14.76 -22.73
CA LYS A 411 22.60 15.79 -22.16
C LYS A 411 22.17 16.27 -20.78
N LYS A 412 20.86 16.45 -20.54
CA LYS A 412 20.32 16.85 -19.23
C LYS A 412 20.30 15.67 -18.25
N LEU A 413 19.92 14.47 -18.72
CA LEU A 413 19.91 13.24 -17.92
C LEU A 413 21.32 12.84 -17.41
N THR A 414 22.36 13.19 -18.14
CA THR A 414 23.76 12.89 -17.81
C THR A 414 24.54 14.13 -17.38
N SER A 415 23.87 15.24 -17.03
CA SER A 415 24.53 16.46 -16.58
C SER A 415 25.33 16.25 -15.28
N ASP A 416 26.41 17.00 -15.08
CA ASP A 416 27.26 16.86 -13.88
C ASP A 416 26.51 17.14 -12.58
N ILE A 417 25.54 18.06 -12.64
CA ILE A 417 24.65 18.40 -11.53
C ILE A 417 23.81 17.17 -11.15
N ARG A 418 23.21 16.47 -12.12
CA ARG A 418 22.41 15.25 -11.86
C ARG A 418 23.27 14.11 -11.35
N VAL A 419 24.44 13.90 -11.96
CA VAL A 419 25.40 12.86 -11.52
C VAL A 419 25.82 13.08 -10.07
N LYS A 420 26.18 14.32 -9.71
CA LYS A 420 26.54 14.68 -8.33
C LYS A 420 25.37 14.43 -7.38
N HIS A 421 24.15 14.85 -7.73
CA HIS A 421 22.94 14.59 -6.92
C HIS A 421 22.69 13.10 -6.70
N ILE A 422 22.83 12.27 -7.74
CA ILE A 422 22.66 10.81 -7.65
C ILE A 422 23.64 10.21 -6.66
N LEU A 423 24.93 10.57 -6.77
CA LEU A 423 25.99 10.04 -5.92
C LEU A 423 25.87 10.55 -4.47
N GLU A 424 25.53 11.81 -4.28
CA GLU A 424 25.28 12.40 -2.96
C GLU A 424 24.13 11.68 -2.23
N LYS A 425 23.02 11.43 -2.93
CA LYS A 425 21.87 10.70 -2.38
C LYS A 425 22.21 9.23 -2.13
N SER A 426 22.89 8.55 -3.06
CA SER A 426 23.40 7.17 -2.88
C SER A 426 24.25 7.05 -1.61
N LYS A 427 25.15 8.02 -1.36
CA LYS A 427 25.98 8.07 -0.16
C LYS A 427 25.17 8.42 1.10
N TYR A 428 24.24 9.35 1.00
CA TYR A 428 23.43 9.82 2.14
C TYR A 428 22.55 8.72 2.72
N TYR A 429 21.76 8.02 1.89
CA TYR A 429 20.89 6.92 2.35
C TYR A 429 21.66 5.62 2.61
N SER A 430 22.92 5.56 2.16
CA SER A 430 23.84 4.46 2.44
C SER A 430 23.30 3.10 1.96
N TYR A 431 23.76 2.02 2.58
CA TYR A 431 23.47 0.64 2.22
C TYR A 431 23.64 -0.29 3.43
N SER A 432 23.06 -1.48 3.37
CA SER A 432 23.28 -2.52 4.38
C SER A 432 24.56 -3.31 4.10
N GLY A 433 25.26 -3.76 5.15
CA GLY A 433 26.50 -4.52 5.03
C GLY A 433 27.77 -3.66 4.87
N GLU A 434 28.87 -4.32 4.53
CA GLU A 434 30.23 -3.76 4.62
C GLU A 434 30.70 -3.04 3.34
N ARG A 435 30.17 -3.43 2.18
CA ARG A 435 30.55 -2.88 0.87
C ARG A 435 29.31 -2.53 0.07
N LEU A 436 29.41 -1.54 -0.81
CA LEU A 436 28.32 -1.20 -1.73
C LEU A 436 28.26 -2.20 -2.89
N SER A 437 27.06 -2.67 -3.19
CA SER A 437 26.75 -3.42 -4.40
C SER A 437 25.44 -2.88 -4.96
N CYS A 438 25.55 -1.99 -5.95
CA CYS A 438 24.45 -1.18 -6.45
C CYS A 438 24.03 -1.57 -7.86
N LEU A 439 22.72 -1.69 -8.08
CA LEU A 439 22.14 -1.74 -9.42
C LEU A 439 21.43 -0.42 -9.73
N ILE A 440 21.76 0.18 -10.86
CA ILE A 440 21.11 1.39 -11.37
C ILE A 440 20.31 1.04 -12.63
N PHE A 441 19.04 1.43 -12.66
CA PHE A 441 18.17 1.24 -13.81
C PHE A 441 17.92 2.57 -14.52
N VAL A 442 18.33 2.65 -15.79
CA VAL A 442 18.18 3.84 -16.64
C VAL A 442 17.30 3.55 -17.86
N SER A 443 16.96 4.58 -18.62
CA SER A 443 16.00 4.48 -19.73
C SER A 443 16.65 4.18 -21.08
N LYS A 444 17.92 4.55 -21.28
CA LYS A 444 18.62 4.51 -22.57
C LYS A 444 20.03 3.94 -22.42
N VAL A 445 20.49 3.15 -23.39
CA VAL A 445 21.84 2.56 -23.40
C VAL A 445 22.93 3.64 -23.43
N GLU A 446 22.70 4.72 -24.17
CA GLU A 446 23.61 5.86 -24.24
C GLU A 446 23.72 6.59 -22.88
N GLU A 447 22.60 6.75 -22.16
CA GLU A 447 22.60 7.28 -20.78
C GLU A 447 23.46 6.41 -19.86
N ALA A 448 23.34 5.07 -19.95
CA ALA A 448 24.13 4.14 -19.14
C ALA A 448 25.64 4.29 -19.39
N LYS A 449 26.07 4.38 -20.66
CA LYS A 449 27.49 4.49 -21.04
C LYS A 449 28.10 5.79 -20.51
N ILE A 450 27.43 6.93 -20.74
CA ILE A 450 27.91 8.25 -20.30
C ILE A 450 27.95 8.34 -18.76
N LEU A 451 26.97 7.76 -18.05
CA LEU A 451 27.00 7.74 -16.59
C LEU A 451 28.18 6.95 -16.04
N VAL A 452 28.55 5.83 -16.66
CA VAL A 452 29.75 5.06 -16.27
C VAL A 452 31.01 5.88 -16.46
N GLU A 453 31.18 6.56 -17.60
CA GLU A 453 32.32 7.43 -17.86
C GLU A 453 32.46 8.49 -16.75
N LYS A 454 31.36 9.18 -16.41
CA LYS A 454 31.34 10.19 -15.35
C LYS A 454 31.56 9.63 -13.94
N PHE A 455 31.11 8.41 -13.67
CA PHE A 455 31.38 7.75 -12.39
C PHE A 455 32.88 7.42 -12.28
N LEU A 456 33.49 6.89 -13.35
CA LEU A 456 34.92 6.58 -13.40
C LEU A 456 35.78 7.84 -13.25
N GLU A 457 35.39 8.97 -13.86
CA GLU A 457 36.05 10.27 -13.68
C GLU A 457 36.07 10.74 -12.21
N GLN A 458 35.05 10.35 -11.42
CA GLN A 458 34.97 10.63 -9.99
C GLN A 458 35.61 9.53 -9.11
N GLY A 459 36.30 8.56 -9.73
CA GLY A 459 36.95 7.45 -9.03
C GLY A 459 36.00 6.34 -8.57
N ILE A 460 34.75 6.33 -9.06
CA ILE A 460 33.72 5.36 -8.71
C ILE A 460 33.73 4.22 -9.72
N LYS A 461 33.81 2.99 -9.24
CA LYS A 461 33.96 1.82 -10.11
C LYS A 461 32.59 1.33 -10.58
N ALA A 462 32.30 1.54 -11.86
CA ALA A 462 31.02 1.19 -12.47
C ALA A 462 31.17 0.47 -13.81
N ILE A 463 30.16 -0.35 -14.18
CA ILE A 463 30.05 -0.99 -15.50
C ILE A 463 28.63 -0.81 -16.03
N ALA A 464 28.51 -0.58 -17.35
CA ALA A 464 27.23 -0.53 -18.04
C ALA A 464 26.94 -1.89 -18.69
N LEU A 465 25.70 -2.35 -18.58
CA LEU A 465 25.20 -3.51 -19.29
C LEU A 465 23.96 -3.14 -20.10
N SER A 466 23.89 -3.63 -21.34
CA SER A 466 22.70 -3.59 -22.22
C SER A 466 22.41 -4.96 -22.87
N SER A 467 21.28 -5.07 -23.57
CA SER A 467 20.93 -6.27 -24.33
C SER A 467 22.01 -6.69 -25.35
N GLU A 468 22.90 -5.78 -25.72
CA GLU A 468 24.05 -6.00 -26.62
C GLU A 468 25.17 -6.83 -25.98
N ASN A 469 25.26 -6.87 -24.65
CA ASN A 469 26.30 -7.62 -23.95
C ASN A 469 26.05 -9.13 -23.95
N SER A 470 27.13 -9.90 -24.12
CA SER A 470 27.08 -11.37 -24.07
C SER A 470 26.83 -11.89 -22.65
N ASP A 471 26.36 -13.14 -22.52
CA ASP A 471 26.15 -13.75 -21.20
C ASP A 471 27.45 -13.85 -20.38
N ASN A 472 28.60 -14.09 -21.03
CA ASN A 472 29.91 -14.10 -20.38
C ASN A 472 30.28 -12.72 -19.80
N GLU A 473 30.03 -11.64 -20.54
CA GLU A 473 30.30 -10.27 -20.05
C GLU A 473 29.41 -9.92 -18.85
N ARG A 474 28.16 -10.38 -18.87
CA ARG A 474 27.22 -10.19 -17.75
C ARG A 474 27.68 -10.95 -16.51
N GLU A 475 28.04 -12.22 -16.66
CA GLU A 475 28.57 -13.05 -15.57
C GLU A 475 29.85 -12.44 -14.97
N GLU A 476 30.74 -11.94 -15.82
CA GLU A 476 31.97 -11.30 -15.38
C GLU A 476 31.69 -10.01 -14.60
N ALA A 477 30.75 -9.17 -15.06
CA ALA A 477 30.34 -7.97 -14.33
C ALA A 477 29.71 -8.31 -12.97
N ILE A 478 28.90 -9.37 -12.90
CA ILE A 478 28.29 -9.86 -11.65
C ILE A 478 29.39 -10.35 -10.69
N ARG A 479 30.34 -11.15 -11.19
CA ARG A 479 31.48 -11.64 -10.42
C ARG A 479 32.29 -10.48 -9.85
N LYS A 480 32.57 -9.45 -10.66
CA LYS A 480 33.27 -8.24 -10.23
C LYS A 480 32.51 -7.50 -9.12
N LEU A 481 31.19 -7.42 -9.21
CA LEU A 481 30.36 -6.81 -8.18
C LEU A 481 30.38 -7.63 -6.87
N GLU A 482 30.23 -8.95 -6.96
CA GLU A 482 30.28 -9.87 -5.80
C GLU A 482 31.64 -9.83 -5.09
N GLN A 483 32.73 -9.65 -5.82
CA GLN A 483 34.09 -9.54 -5.27
C GLN A 483 34.42 -8.13 -4.76
N GLY A 484 33.60 -7.12 -5.08
CA GLY A 484 33.85 -5.72 -4.77
C GLY A 484 34.94 -5.08 -5.64
N GLU A 485 35.23 -5.65 -6.81
CA GLU A 485 36.06 -5.01 -7.84
C GLU A 485 35.35 -3.78 -8.43
N ILE A 486 34.01 -3.79 -8.46
CA ILE A 486 33.15 -2.68 -8.85
C ILE A 486 32.06 -2.45 -7.79
N GLU A 487 31.47 -1.26 -7.78
CA GLU A 487 30.41 -0.88 -6.82
C GLU A 487 29.05 -0.74 -7.51
N TYR A 488 29.02 -0.35 -8.79
CA TYR A 488 27.79 -0.06 -9.53
C TYR A 488 27.70 -0.85 -10.84
N ILE A 489 26.53 -1.41 -11.12
CA ILE A 489 26.15 -1.87 -12.45
C ILE A 489 24.97 -1.03 -12.95
N ILE A 490 25.15 -0.34 -14.07
CA ILE A 490 24.10 0.47 -14.71
C ILE A 490 23.49 -0.37 -15.84
N SER A 491 22.20 -0.69 -15.73
CA SER A 491 21.51 -1.62 -16.60
C SER A 491 20.38 -0.96 -17.38
N VAL A 492 20.24 -1.40 -18.63
CA VAL A 492 19.07 -1.15 -19.50
C VAL A 492 18.48 -2.49 -19.92
N ASP A 493 17.24 -2.77 -19.51
CA ASP A 493 16.39 -3.91 -19.93
C ASP A 493 16.92 -5.35 -19.76
N ILE A 494 18.14 -5.58 -19.25
CA ILE A 494 18.70 -6.95 -19.09
C ILE A 494 18.31 -7.63 -17.78
N PHE A 495 18.20 -6.88 -16.68
CA PHE A 495 17.93 -7.44 -15.35
C PHE A 495 16.45 -7.53 -15.00
N ASN A 496 15.56 -7.37 -15.98
CA ASN A 496 14.14 -7.60 -15.74
C ASN A 496 13.87 -9.09 -15.47
N GLU A 497 14.65 -10.02 -16.05
CA GLU A 497 14.46 -11.48 -15.91
C GLU A 497 15.78 -12.28 -15.90
N GLY A 498 15.80 -13.42 -15.19
CA GLY A 498 16.79 -14.48 -15.40
C GLY A 498 18.22 -14.25 -14.90
N VAL A 499 18.50 -13.17 -14.17
CA VAL A 499 19.81 -12.93 -13.52
C VAL A 499 19.68 -12.90 -12.01
N ASP A 500 20.64 -13.52 -11.32
CA ASP A 500 20.63 -13.61 -9.87
C ASP A 500 21.93 -13.15 -9.20
N ILE A 501 21.81 -11.96 -8.57
CA ILE A 501 22.85 -11.19 -7.89
C ILE A 501 22.41 -10.93 -6.43
N PRO A 502 22.51 -11.91 -5.52
CA PRO A 502 22.01 -11.75 -4.15
C PRO A 502 22.71 -10.63 -3.35
N CYS A 503 23.97 -10.31 -3.68
CA CYS A 503 24.78 -9.32 -2.96
C CYS A 503 24.27 -7.87 -3.06
N VAL A 504 23.38 -7.57 -4.02
CA VAL A 504 22.87 -6.21 -4.24
C VAL A 504 22.21 -5.67 -2.98
N ASN A 505 22.72 -4.56 -2.44
CA ASN A 505 22.21 -3.93 -1.22
C ASN A 505 21.72 -2.49 -1.44
N GLN A 506 21.88 -1.98 -2.67
CA GLN A 506 21.28 -0.72 -3.11
C GLN A 506 20.69 -0.86 -4.52
N VAL A 507 19.48 -0.36 -4.73
CA VAL A 507 18.84 -0.27 -6.05
C VAL A 507 18.50 1.19 -6.32
N ILE A 508 18.93 1.73 -7.46
CA ILE A 508 18.62 3.10 -7.88
C ILE A 508 17.78 3.06 -9.15
N LEU A 509 16.63 3.73 -9.12
CA LEU A 509 15.72 3.87 -10.25
C LEU A 509 15.85 5.32 -10.77
N LEU A 510 16.36 5.47 -12.00
CA LEU A 510 16.58 6.78 -12.66
C LEU A 510 15.67 6.99 -13.88
N ARG A 511 14.66 6.13 -14.04
CA ARG A 511 13.79 6.11 -15.22
C ARG A 511 12.32 6.21 -14.82
N PRO A 512 11.45 6.75 -15.70
CA PRO A 512 10.01 6.78 -15.45
C PRO A 512 9.44 5.37 -15.23
N THR A 513 8.57 5.24 -14.22
CA THR A 513 7.80 4.01 -14.01
C THR A 513 6.69 3.92 -15.06
N THR A 514 6.89 3.06 -16.06
CA THR A 514 5.92 2.85 -17.16
C THR A 514 5.01 1.63 -16.93
N SER A 515 5.44 0.69 -16.09
CA SER A 515 4.74 -0.55 -15.77
C SER A 515 5.01 -0.95 -14.32
N ALA A 516 3.95 -1.21 -13.54
CA ALA A 516 4.04 -1.69 -12.17
C ALA A 516 4.74 -3.06 -12.08
N ILE A 517 4.59 -3.89 -13.11
CA ILE A 517 5.21 -5.21 -13.20
C ILE A 517 6.73 -5.09 -13.27
N VAL A 518 7.22 -4.29 -14.23
CA VAL A 518 8.67 -4.11 -14.42
C VAL A 518 9.28 -3.45 -13.19
N TYR A 519 8.55 -2.53 -12.56
CA TYR A 519 8.96 -1.89 -11.31
C TYR A 519 9.21 -2.90 -10.19
N ILE A 520 8.26 -3.82 -9.94
CA ILE A 520 8.41 -4.87 -8.94
C ILE A 520 9.51 -5.88 -9.29
N GLN A 521 9.68 -6.21 -10.58
CA GLN A 521 10.79 -7.07 -11.01
C GLN A 521 12.15 -6.44 -10.70
N GLN A 522 12.30 -5.14 -10.95
CA GLN A 522 13.54 -4.39 -10.68
C GLN A 522 13.80 -4.27 -9.17
N LEU A 523 12.77 -3.91 -8.40
CA LEU A 523 12.82 -3.90 -6.94
C LEU A 523 13.26 -5.27 -6.40
N GLY A 524 12.64 -6.34 -6.89
CA GLY A 524 12.89 -7.73 -6.50
C GLY A 524 14.31 -8.23 -6.72
N ARG A 525 15.13 -7.54 -7.52
CA ARG A 525 16.57 -7.85 -7.64
C ARG A 525 17.33 -7.54 -6.37
N GLY A 526 16.92 -6.50 -5.66
CA GLY A 526 17.46 -6.17 -4.35
C GLY A 526 16.91 -7.06 -3.24
N LEU A 527 15.73 -7.66 -3.37
CA LEU A 527 15.05 -8.30 -2.23
C LEU A 527 15.52 -9.71 -1.87
N ARG A 528 16.61 -10.20 -2.45
CA ARG A 528 17.16 -11.52 -2.09
C ARG A 528 17.99 -11.44 -0.81
N LYS A 529 17.83 -12.45 0.07
CA LYS A 529 18.67 -12.61 1.26
C LYS A 529 20.12 -12.91 0.85
N TYR A 530 21.07 -12.33 1.58
CA TYR A 530 22.50 -12.53 1.37
C TYR A 530 23.26 -12.39 2.69
N LYS A 531 24.46 -12.98 2.78
CA LYS A 531 25.27 -12.91 4.00
C LYS A 531 25.56 -11.44 4.35
N ASN A 532 25.43 -11.08 5.63
CA ASN A 532 25.74 -9.75 6.16
C ASN A 532 24.93 -8.60 5.53
N LYS A 533 23.77 -8.91 4.94
CA LYS A 533 22.82 -7.95 4.38
C LYS A 533 21.50 -8.02 5.16
N ALA A 534 21.26 -7.04 6.01
CA ALA A 534 20.04 -6.95 6.81
C ALA A 534 18.86 -6.41 5.99
N TYR A 535 19.11 -5.45 5.10
CA TYR A 535 18.08 -4.82 4.28
C TYR A 535 18.66 -4.33 2.93
N THR A 536 17.79 -3.88 2.04
CA THR A 536 18.15 -3.23 0.77
C THR A 536 17.70 -1.78 0.78
N VAL A 537 18.56 -0.86 0.37
CA VAL A 537 18.17 0.55 0.17
C VAL A 537 17.68 0.73 -1.26
N VAL A 538 16.50 1.32 -1.44
CA VAL A 538 15.92 1.56 -2.76
C VAL A 538 15.72 3.06 -2.92
N LEU A 539 16.37 3.64 -3.91
CA LEU A 539 16.34 5.07 -4.21
C LEU A 539 15.61 5.27 -5.54
N ASP A 540 14.43 5.88 -5.50
CA ASP A 540 13.64 6.19 -6.69
C ASP A 540 13.70 7.69 -6.97
N PHE A 541 14.34 8.09 -8.06
CA PHE A 541 14.45 9.49 -8.48
C PHE A 541 13.22 9.91 -9.28
N ILE A 542 12.29 10.54 -8.59
CA ILE A 542 10.97 10.91 -9.07
C ILE A 542 11.05 12.27 -9.77
N GLY A 543 11.09 12.23 -11.10
CA GLY A 543 10.88 13.37 -11.98
C GLY A 543 9.41 13.78 -12.06
N ASN A 544 9.12 14.79 -12.89
CA ASN A 544 7.77 15.20 -13.25
C ASN A 544 7.19 14.32 -14.38
N TYR A 545 7.12 13.01 -14.11
CA TYR A 545 6.55 12.02 -15.03
C TYR A 545 5.03 11.96 -14.87
N GLU A 546 4.30 11.61 -15.94
CA GLU A 546 2.82 11.53 -15.95
C GLU A 546 2.28 10.28 -15.25
N LYS A 547 3.13 9.26 -15.09
CA LYS A 547 2.74 7.94 -14.55
C LYS A 547 3.27 7.67 -13.15
N ASN A 548 3.63 8.70 -12.40
CA ASN A 548 4.11 8.56 -11.02
C ASN A 548 3.08 7.87 -10.09
N PHE A 549 1.78 7.91 -10.44
CA PHE A 549 0.74 7.15 -9.73
C PHE A 549 0.93 5.61 -9.78
N LEU A 550 1.78 5.08 -10.67
CA LEU A 550 2.10 3.64 -10.70
C LEU A 550 2.99 3.20 -9.54
N ILE A 551 3.73 4.10 -8.90
CA ILE A 551 4.58 3.80 -7.74
C ILE A 551 3.74 3.25 -6.56
N PRO A 552 2.71 3.97 -6.06
CA PRO A 552 1.88 3.43 -4.99
C PRO A 552 1.13 2.16 -5.42
N ILE A 553 0.70 2.03 -6.68
CA ILE A 553 0.04 0.82 -7.20
C ILE A 553 0.99 -0.39 -7.13
N ALA A 554 2.22 -0.23 -7.63
CA ALA A 554 3.21 -1.29 -7.69
C ALA A 554 3.56 -1.80 -6.29
N ILE A 555 3.92 -0.89 -5.37
CA ILE A 555 4.40 -1.27 -4.04
C ILE A 555 3.27 -1.80 -3.15
N SER A 556 2.07 -1.20 -3.22
CA SER A 556 0.90 -1.70 -2.48
C SER A 556 0.32 -3.00 -3.06
N GLN A 557 0.66 -3.33 -4.31
CA GLN A 557 0.06 -4.41 -5.08
C GLN A 557 -1.47 -4.32 -5.19
N ASN A 558 -1.96 -3.09 -5.25
CA ASN A 558 -3.37 -2.76 -5.38
C ASN A 558 -3.63 -2.12 -6.74
N ASN A 559 -4.24 -2.88 -7.64
CA ASN A 559 -4.57 -2.46 -9.00
C ASN A 559 -6.00 -1.91 -9.13
N SER A 560 -6.61 -1.46 -8.02
CA SER A 560 -7.96 -0.88 -8.04
C SER A 560 -8.05 0.48 -8.72
N TYR A 561 -6.91 1.18 -8.86
CA TYR A 561 -6.84 2.59 -9.28
C TYR A 561 -7.78 3.51 -8.49
N ASP A 562 -8.09 3.12 -7.26
CA ASP A 562 -8.85 3.95 -6.34
C ASP A 562 -7.97 5.12 -5.88
N LYS A 563 -8.41 6.34 -6.20
CA LYS A 563 -7.67 7.57 -5.89
C LYS A 563 -7.48 7.76 -4.40
N ASP A 564 -8.46 7.41 -3.56
CA ASP A 564 -8.36 7.55 -2.10
C ASP A 564 -7.34 6.57 -1.54
N PHE A 565 -7.44 5.30 -1.94
CA PHE A 565 -6.47 4.29 -1.51
C PHE A 565 -5.04 4.71 -1.82
N MET A 566 -4.76 5.18 -3.03
CA MET A 566 -3.43 5.64 -3.42
C MET A 566 -2.94 6.81 -2.57
N LYS A 567 -3.81 7.79 -2.27
CA LYS A 567 -3.46 8.95 -1.44
C LYS A 567 -3.15 8.55 0.00
N ARG A 568 -3.99 7.69 0.59
CA ARG A 568 -3.77 7.16 1.94
C ARG A 568 -2.50 6.32 2.03
N PHE A 569 -2.22 5.53 1.00
CA PHE A 569 -0.96 4.79 0.91
C PHE A 569 0.24 5.73 0.96
N LEU A 570 0.22 6.85 0.23
CA LEU A 570 1.33 7.84 0.26
C LEU A 570 1.52 8.53 1.62
N MET A 571 0.55 8.43 2.53
CA MET A 571 0.63 9.06 3.84
C MET A 571 1.28 8.16 4.90
N ASN A 572 0.94 6.87 4.97
CA ASN A 572 1.65 5.90 5.84
C ASN A 572 1.99 4.61 5.12
N ALA A 573 2.71 4.73 4.00
CA ALA A 573 3.10 3.59 3.19
C ALA A 573 3.80 2.47 4.01
N THR A 574 4.49 2.82 5.09
CA THR A 574 5.20 1.87 5.98
C THR A 574 4.26 0.94 6.78
N ASP A 575 3.07 1.40 7.16
CA ASP A 575 2.09 0.55 7.88
C ASP A 575 1.42 -0.46 6.94
N PHE A 576 1.31 -0.13 5.65
CA PHE A 576 0.79 -1.05 4.63
C PHE A 576 1.79 -2.14 4.24
N LEU A 577 3.05 -2.05 4.66
CA LEU A 577 4.07 -3.06 4.39
C LEU A 577 4.14 -4.08 5.52
N ALA A 578 4.19 -5.35 5.15
CA ALA A 578 4.57 -6.39 6.08
C ALA A 578 6.08 -6.37 6.42
N GLY A 579 6.42 -6.95 7.58
CA GLY A 579 7.82 -7.12 7.97
C GLY A 579 8.54 -5.81 8.30
N GLU A 580 9.87 -5.89 8.23
CA GLU A 580 10.78 -4.82 8.65
C GLU A 580 11.02 -3.71 7.60
N SER A 581 10.34 -3.78 6.46
CA SER A 581 10.50 -2.80 5.38
C SER A 581 9.84 -1.46 5.69
N SER A 582 10.33 -0.39 5.07
CA SER A 582 9.78 0.96 5.20
C SER A 582 9.75 1.70 3.87
N ILE A 583 8.85 2.66 3.77
CA ILE A 583 8.72 3.59 2.65
C ILE A 583 8.74 5.01 3.21
N SER A 584 9.49 5.87 2.55
CA SER A 584 9.47 7.32 2.77
C SER A 584 9.54 8.06 1.44
N PHE A 585 8.96 9.25 1.39
CA PHE A 585 8.98 10.15 0.25
C PHE A 585 9.37 11.53 0.74
N ASP A 586 10.21 12.25 0.00
CA ASP A 586 10.38 13.68 0.25
C ASP A 586 9.09 14.46 -0.12
N GLU A 587 8.94 15.67 0.43
CA GLU A 587 7.73 16.48 0.28
C GLU A 587 7.39 16.74 -1.20
N ILE A 588 8.40 17.10 -2.01
CA ILE A 588 8.24 17.40 -3.43
C ILE A 588 7.77 16.15 -4.20
N SER A 589 8.34 14.98 -3.94
CA SER A 589 7.95 13.74 -4.59
C SER A 589 6.54 13.33 -4.21
N LYS A 590 6.18 13.47 -2.93
CA LYS A 590 4.83 13.21 -2.44
C LYS A 590 3.81 14.11 -3.14
N GLU A 591 4.06 15.41 -3.24
CA GLU A 591 3.22 16.36 -3.98
C GLU A 591 3.09 16.00 -5.46
N ARG A 592 4.20 15.68 -6.15
CA ARG A 592 4.19 15.28 -7.57
C ARG A 592 3.30 14.06 -7.81
N ILE A 593 3.42 13.02 -6.97
CA ILE A 593 2.58 11.82 -7.08
C ILE A 593 1.11 12.18 -6.78
N PHE A 594 0.84 13.00 -5.77
CA PHE A 594 -0.51 13.47 -5.43
C PHE A 594 -1.19 14.21 -6.59
N GLU A 595 -0.48 15.14 -7.23
CA GLU A 595 -0.99 15.88 -8.38
C GLU A 595 -1.31 14.94 -9.55
N ASN A 596 -0.43 13.98 -9.82
CA ASN A 596 -0.60 12.96 -10.85
C ASN A 596 -1.86 12.12 -10.63
N ILE A 597 -2.10 11.68 -9.39
CA ILE A 597 -3.31 10.93 -9.02
C ILE A 597 -4.57 11.77 -9.26
N ASN A 598 -4.53 13.06 -8.89
CA ASN A 598 -5.68 13.95 -9.03
C ASN A 598 -6.01 14.23 -10.50
N LYS A 599 -4.99 14.58 -11.31
CA LYS A 599 -5.14 14.98 -12.72
C LYS A 599 -5.53 13.81 -13.63
N THR A 600 -5.11 12.58 -13.31
CA THR A 600 -5.35 11.41 -14.17
C THR A 600 -6.82 10.95 -14.11
N ASN A 601 -7.39 10.64 -15.28
CA ASN A 601 -8.71 10.02 -15.41
C ASN A 601 -8.57 8.49 -15.55
N PHE A 602 -8.84 7.77 -14.46
CA PHE A 602 -8.82 6.30 -14.43
C PHE A 602 -10.10 5.65 -14.98
N SER A 603 -11.19 6.40 -15.16
CA SER A 603 -12.45 5.88 -15.71
C SER A 603 -12.53 6.01 -17.23
N ASN A 604 -11.41 5.82 -17.92
CA ASN A 604 -11.35 5.90 -19.37
C ASN A 604 -11.55 4.52 -20.02
N ARG A 605 -12.13 4.50 -21.23
CA ARG A 605 -12.45 3.27 -21.96
C ARG A 605 -11.24 2.34 -22.12
N LYS A 606 -10.08 2.88 -22.46
CA LYS A 606 -8.88 2.09 -22.78
C LYS A 606 -8.41 1.28 -21.58
N LEU A 607 -8.27 1.93 -20.41
CA LEU A 607 -7.85 1.26 -19.18
C LEU A 607 -8.85 0.17 -18.77
N ILE A 608 -10.16 0.46 -18.84
CA ILE A 608 -11.21 -0.51 -18.50
C ILE A 608 -11.18 -1.70 -19.47
N GLU A 609 -10.99 -1.47 -20.76
CA GLU A 609 -10.92 -2.54 -21.77
C GLU A 609 -9.66 -3.40 -21.61
N GLU A 610 -8.51 -2.79 -21.31
CA GLU A 610 -7.26 -3.51 -21.02
C GLU A 610 -7.39 -4.40 -19.77
N ASP A 611 -7.94 -3.85 -18.67
CA ASP A 611 -8.13 -4.57 -17.42
C ASP A 611 -9.21 -5.66 -17.53
N PHE A 612 -10.29 -5.40 -18.28
CA PHE A 612 -11.32 -6.39 -18.60
C PHE A 612 -10.75 -7.57 -19.39
N LYS A 613 -9.98 -7.31 -20.45
CA LYS A 613 -9.34 -8.38 -21.23
C LYS A 613 -8.36 -9.18 -20.37
N LEU A 614 -7.66 -8.53 -19.46
CA LEU A 614 -6.74 -9.20 -18.56
C LEU A 614 -7.49 -10.14 -17.59
N LEU A 615 -8.56 -9.67 -16.96
CA LEU A 615 -9.37 -10.47 -16.05
C LEU A 615 -10.11 -11.59 -16.79
N GLU A 616 -10.58 -11.34 -18.01
CA GLU A 616 -11.20 -12.35 -18.87
C GLU A 616 -10.20 -13.47 -19.17
N LYS A 617 -8.96 -13.11 -19.53
CA LYS A 617 -7.88 -14.09 -19.73
C LYS A 617 -7.63 -14.91 -18.47
N GLN A 618 -7.68 -14.32 -17.28
CA GLN A 618 -7.51 -15.01 -16.00
C GLN A 618 -8.64 -15.98 -15.68
N LEU A 619 -9.89 -15.57 -15.89
CA LEU A 619 -11.07 -16.34 -15.50
C LEU A 619 -11.49 -17.40 -16.52
N GLY A 620 -11.16 -17.20 -17.80
CA GLY A 620 -11.67 -18.04 -18.90
C GLY A 620 -13.16 -17.87 -19.17
N ARG A 621 -13.80 -16.89 -18.53
CA ARG A 621 -15.19 -16.49 -18.72
C ARG A 621 -15.29 -14.96 -18.67
N ILE A 622 -16.47 -14.45 -19.02
CA ILE A 622 -16.79 -13.03 -18.85
C ILE A 622 -16.57 -12.61 -17.38
N PRO A 623 -15.80 -11.53 -17.14
CA PRO A 623 -15.72 -10.89 -15.85
C PRO A 623 -16.97 -10.08 -15.50
N TYR A 624 -17.35 -10.09 -14.23
CA TYR A 624 -18.35 -9.20 -13.65
C TYR A 624 -17.75 -8.35 -12.51
N LEU A 625 -18.48 -7.37 -11.98
CA LEU A 625 -17.95 -6.38 -11.04
C LEU A 625 -17.37 -7.03 -9.78
N TYR A 626 -17.99 -8.08 -9.26
CA TYR A 626 -17.46 -8.80 -8.10
C TYR A 626 -16.08 -9.40 -8.38
N ASP A 627 -15.86 -9.93 -9.60
CA ASP A 627 -14.58 -10.54 -9.96
C ASP A 627 -13.44 -9.52 -9.94
N PHE A 628 -13.68 -8.30 -10.43
CA PHE A 628 -12.69 -7.22 -10.36
C PHE A 628 -12.32 -6.89 -8.92
N TYR A 629 -13.32 -6.82 -8.04
CA TYR A 629 -13.11 -6.56 -6.62
C TYR A 629 -12.35 -7.70 -5.93
N GLU A 630 -12.74 -8.94 -6.17
CA GLU A 630 -12.12 -10.14 -5.58
C GLU A 630 -10.65 -10.27 -6.02
N LYS A 631 -10.35 -10.01 -7.29
CA LYS A 631 -8.98 -10.11 -7.84
C LYS A 631 -8.12 -8.87 -7.59
N ASN A 632 -8.63 -7.88 -6.86
CA ASN A 632 -7.96 -6.60 -6.58
C ASN A 632 -7.50 -5.89 -7.87
N MET A 633 -8.33 -5.97 -8.91
CA MET A 633 -8.21 -5.29 -10.20
C MET A 633 -9.03 -4.00 -10.19
N LEU A 634 -9.28 -3.37 -11.34
CA LEU A 634 -9.90 -2.05 -11.42
C LEU A 634 -11.19 -1.96 -10.60
N SER A 635 -11.28 -0.99 -9.70
CA SER A 635 -12.42 -0.89 -8.80
C SER A 635 -13.74 -0.79 -9.58
N PRO A 636 -14.80 -1.52 -9.20
CA PRO A 636 -16.12 -1.36 -9.79
C PRO A 636 -16.63 0.08 -9.80
N THR A 637 -16.20 0.90 -8.84
CA THR A 637 -16.54 2.33 -8.80
C THR A 637 -15.87 3.12 -9.93
N VAL A 638 -14.63 2.78 -10.28
CA VAL A 638 -13.90 3.37 -11.41
C VAL A 638 -14.52 2.93 -12.73
N ILE A 639 -14.93 1.66 -12.83
CA ILE A 639 -15.65 1.10 -13.99
C ILE A 639 -17.00 1.81 -14.20
N LEU A 640 -17.82 1.94 -13.16
CA LEU A 640 -19.16 2.54 -13.25
C LEU A 640 -19.15 4.08 -13.41
N LYS A 641 -18.02 4.74 -13.16
CA LYS A 641 -17.83 6.15 -13.54
C LYS A 641 -17.74 6.34 -15.06
N TYR A 642 -17.30 5.33 -15.81
CA TYR A 642 -17.27 5.39 -17.28
C TYR A 642 -18.69 5.31 -17.88
N LYS A 643 -19.52 4.38 -17.39
CA LYS A 643 -20.95 4.25 -17.72
C LYS A 643 -21.71 3.86 -16.46
N LYS A 644 -22.91 4.45 -16.29
CA LYS A 644 -23.73 4.35 -15.06
C LYS A 644 -24.20 2.95 -14.69
N ASP A 645 -24.03 1.97 -15.57
CA ASP A 645 -24.42 0.58 -15.36
C ASP A 645 -23.50 -0.35 -16.16
N TYR A 646 -23.39 -1.60 -15.72
CA TYR A 646 -22.45 -2.56 -16.30
C TYR A 646 -22.89 -3.09 -17.68
N ASP A 647 -24.19 -3.10 -18.01
CA ASP A 647 -24.63 -3.48 -19.37
C ASP A 647 -24.12 -2.49 -20.41
N GLU A 648 -24.19 -1.18 -20.12
CA GLU A 648 -23.63 -0.15 -20.99
C GLU A 648 -22.10 -0.20 -21.04
N VAL A 649 -21.42 -0.56 -19.94
CA VAL A 649 -19.97 -0.83 -19.98
C VAL A 649 -19.69 -1.95 -20.99
N LEU A 650 -20.32 -3.12 -20.81
CA LEU A 650 -20.15 -4.28 -21.69
C LEU A 650 -20.48 -3.96 -23.15
N LYS A 651 -21.55 -3.21 -23.40
CA LYS A 651 -21.93 -2.76 -24.76
C LYS A 651 -20.84 -1.94 -25.45
N ASN A 652 -20.07 -1.15 -24.69
CA ASN A 652 -19.04 -0.28 -25.25
C ASN A 652 -17.67 -0.97 -25.39
N ILE A 653 -17.29 -1.84 -24.45
CA ILE A 653 -15.96 -2.44 -24.42
C ILE A 653 -15.93 -3.89 -24.92
N ALA A 654 -17.03 -4.64 -24.75
CA ALA A 654 -17.05 -6.08 -25.02
C ALA A 654 -18.48 -6.57 -25.39
N PRO A 655 -19.10 -6.03 -26.45
CA PRO A 655 -20.51 -6.27 -26.77
C PRO A 655 -20.86 -7.74 -27.04
N LYS A 656 -19.87 -8.54 -27.48
CA LYS A 656 -20.00 -9.99 -27.73
C LYS A 656 -20.37 -10.81 -26.49
N TYR A 657 -20.12 -10.31 -25.28
CA TYR A 657 -20.42 -11.04 -24.04
C TYR A 657 -21.79 -10.73 -23.46
N ARG A 658 -22.58 -9.86 -24.11
CA ARG A 658 -23.96 -9.62 -23.70
C ARG A 658 -24.77 -10.87 -24.05
N VAL A 659 -25.13 -11.64 -23.02
CA VAL A 659 -25.95 -12.88 -23.16
C VAL A 659 -27.44 -12.60 -23.24
N GLY A 660 -27.83 -11.32 -23.32
CA GLY A 660 -29.20 -10.87 -23.48
C GLY A 660 -29.27 -9.37 -23.75
N ASN A 661 -30.49 -8.83 -23.81
CA ASN A 661 -30.73 -7.39 -23.86
C ASN A 661 -31.60 -6.99 -22.67
N LEU A 662 -31.39 -5.76 -22.19
CA LEU A 662 -32.26 -5.16 -21.19
C LEU A 662 -33.32 -4.30 -21.87
N ASN A 663 -34.57 -4.48 -21.48
CA ASN A 663 -35.65 -3.57 -21.83
C ASN A 663 -35.50 -2.24 -21.07
N ASN A 664 -36.32 -1.24 -21.42
CA ASN A 664 -36.22 0.09 -20.80
C ASN A 664 -36.45 0.07 -19.28
N ILE A 665 -37.33 -0.78 -18.76
CA ILE A 665 -37.62 -0.87 -17.33
C ILE A 665 -36.45 -1.53 -16.58
N GLU A 666 -35.95 -2.65 -17.08
CA GLU A 666 -34.77 -3.35 -16.55
C GLU A 666 -33.56 -2.42 -16.46
N LYS A 667 -33.31 -1.64 -17.52
CA LYS A 667 -32.23 -0.66 -17.53
C LYS A 667 -32.40 0.41 -16.45
N LYS A 668 -33.62 0.90 -16.22
CA LYS A 668 -33.88 1.88 -15.15
C LYS A 668 -33.58 1.30 -13.78
N PHE A 669 -33.95 0.05 -13.51
CA PHE A 669 -33.61 -0.64 -12.25
C PHE A 669 -32.11 -0.79 -12.06
N LEU A 670 -31.40 -1.28 -13.07
CA LEU A 670 -29.96 -1.50 -12.98
C LEU A 670 -29.19 -0.18 -12.76
N VAL A 671 -29.53 0.87 -13.51
CA VAL A 671 -28.92 2.20 -13.35
C VAL A 671 -29.24 2.79 -11.97
N PHE A 672 -30.47 2.61 -11.47
CA PHE A 672 -30.85 3.07 -10.14
C PHE A 672 -29.95 2.45 -9.06
N LEU A 673 -29.82 1.13 -9.07
CA LEU A 673 -28.99 0.42 -8.08
C LEU A 673 -27.49 0.73 -8.22
N SER A 674 -27.00 0.78 -9.46
CA SER A 674 -25.59 1.06 -9.76
C SER A 674 -25.19 2.49 -9.42
N THR A 675 -26.09 3.46 -9.57
CA THR A 675 -25.76 4.89 -9.34
C THR A 675 -25.80 5.25 -7.86
N PHE A 676 -26.78 4.73 -7.10
CA PHE A 676 -27.04 5.20 -5.74
C PHE A 676 -26.49 4.31 -4.64
N PHE A 677 -26.30 3.02 -4.91
CA PHE A 677 -25.91 2.06 -3.88
C PHE A 677 -24.60 1.34 -4.20
N THR A 678 -23.82 1.83 -5.18
CA THR A 678 -22.54 1.23 -5.58
C THR A 678 -21.41 2.27 -5.59
N PRO A 679 -20.38 2.15 -4.73
CA PRO A 679 -20.23 1.09 -3.73
C PRO A 679 -21.14 1.33 -2.52
N ALA A 680 -21.70 0.27 -1.95
CA ALA A 680 -22.52 0.39 -0.75
C ALA A 680 -21.64 0.80 0.46
N LYS A 681 -22.11 1.77 1.24
CA LYS A 681 -21.42 2.24 2.46
C LYS A 681 -22.04 1.69 3.75
N ARG A 682 -23.07 0.84 3.62
CA ARG A 682 -23.67 0.00 4.66
C ARG A 682 -24.30 -1.23 4.01
N ILE A 683 -24.58 -2.25 4.79
CA ILE A 683 -25.10 -3.54 4.28
C ILE A 683 -26.62 -3.55 4.06
N HIS A 684 -27.37 -2.63 4.69
CA HIS A 684 -28.83 -2.71 4.83
C HIS A 684 -29.60 -2.83 3.51
N GLU A 685 -29.38 -1.94 2.54
CA GLU A 685 -30.08 -1.96 1.25
C GLU A 685 -29.84 -3.26 0.49
N MET A 686 -28.59 -3.71 0.42
CA MET A 686 -28.22 -4.90 -0.35
C MET A 686 -28.66 -6.18 0.35
N LEU A 687 -28.67 -6.21 1.68
CA LEU A 687 -29.22 -7.31 2.46
C LEU A 687 -30.73 -7.43 2.25
N ILE A 688 -31.46 -6.31 2.35
CA ILE A 688 -32.90 -6.29 2.08
C ILE A 688 -33.18 -6.81 0.67
N LEU A 689 -32.44 -6.32 -0.33
CA LEU A 689 -32.61 -6.75 -1.72
C LEU A 689 -32.32 -8.25 -1.89
N LYS A 690 -31.26 -8.77 -1.29
CA LYS A 690 -30.91 -10.20 -1.31
C LYS A 690 -32.01 -11.07 -0.69
N GLU A 691 -32.53 -10.68 0.48
CA GLU A 691 -33.50 -11.45 1.23
C GLU A 691 -34.89 -11.41 0.59
N ILE A 692 -35.33 -10.25 0.11
CA ILE A 692 -36.66 -10.07 -0.49
C ILE A 692 -36.76 -10.73 -1.87
N LEU A 693 -35.65 -10.88 -2.61
CA LEU A 693 -35.59 -11.68 -3.84
C LEU A 693 -35.95 -13.15 -3.60
N ILE A 694 -35.67 -13.68 -2.40
CA ILE A 694 -35.99 -15.06 -2.00
C ILE A 694 -37.40 -15.11 -1.40
N LYS A 695 -37.68 -14.26 -0.41
CA LYS A 695 -38.90 -14.30 0.41
C LYS A 695 -40.11 -13.63 -0.23
N GLN A 696 -39.91 -12.81 -1.27
CA GLN A 696 -40.92 -11.98 -1.97
C GLN A 696 -41.55 -10.86 -1.13
N LYS A 697 -41.52 -10.98 0.20
CA LYS A 697 -41.89 -9.95 1.17
C LYS A 697 -40.93 -9.95 2.36
N LEU A 698 -40.80 -8.81 3.01
CA LEU A 698 -39.97 -8.63 4.19
C LEU A 698 -40.51 -7.49 5.05
N ASN A 699 -40.35 -7.57 6.36
CA ASN A 699 -40.64 -6.46 7.27
C ASN A 699 -39.39 -6.04 8.07
N ILE A 700 -39.52 -4.93 8.80
CA ILE A 700 -38.40 -4.33 9.53
C ILE A 700 -37.92 -5.26 10.67
N ILE A 701 -38.83 -5.91 11.39
CA ILE A 701 -38.51 -6.80 12.53
C ILE A 701 -37.71 -8.02 12.06
N GLU A 702 -38.15 -8.64 10.97
CA GLU A 702 -37.43 -9.76 10.36
C GLU A 702 -36.04 -9.35 9.86
N THR A 703 -35.94 -8.18 9.23
CA THR A 703 -34.65 -7.65 8.75
C THR A 703 -33.69 -7.39 9.91
N GLU A 704 -34.18 -6.84 11.02
CA GLU A 704 -33.37 -6.59 12.22
C GLU A 704 -32.84 -7.89 12.82
N ARG A 705 -33.66 -8.95 12.84
CA ARG A 705 -33.22 -10.28 13.28
C ARG A 705 -32.10 -10.83 12.39
N ILE A 706 -32.21 -10.71 11.07
CA ILE A 706 -31.19 -11.19 10.12
C ILE A 706 -29.88 -10.40 10.30
N LEU A 707 -29.96 -9.08 10.48
CA LEU A 707 -28.79 -8.23 10.74
C LEU A 707 -28.10 -8.60 12.05
N LYS A 708 -28.86 -8.89 13.10
CA LYS A 708 -28.32 -9.37 14.37
C LYS A 708 -27.63 -10.72 14.20
N ASP A 709 -28.29 -11.69 13.60
CA ASP A 709 -27.81 -13.08 13.50
C ASP A 709 -26.60 -13.21 12.57
N MET A 710 -26.56 -12.49 11.45
CA MET A 710 -25.48 -12.60 10.45
C MET A 710 -24.34 -11.60 10.63
N TYR A 711 -24.63 -10.41 11.19
CA TYR A 711 -23.69 -9.29 11.22
C TYR A 711 -23.43 -8.72 12.62
N SER A 712 -24.08 -9.25 13.66
CA SER A 712 -23.98 -8.75 15.03
C SER A 712 -24.33 -7.26 15.17
N LEU A 713 -25.29 -6.78 14.36
CA LEU A 713 -25.79 -5.41 14.40
C LEU A 713 -27.16 -5.34 15.09
N ASP A 714 -27.19 -4.80 16.31
CA ASP A 714 -28.41 -4.55 17.10
C ASP A 714 -28.96 -3.12 16.92
N ASN A 715 -30.24 -2.91 17.25
CA ASN A 715 -30.91 -1.61 17.30
C ASN A 715 -30.85 -0.82 15.97
N GLN A 716 -31.12 -1.49 14.86
CA GLN A 716 -30.94 -0.97 13.50
C GLN A 716 -32.22 -0.41 12.87
N TRP A 717 -33.33 -0.34 13.62
CA TRP A 717 -34.65 0.07 13.14
C TRP A 717 -34.65 1.27 12.17
N LYS A 718 -33.99 2.39 12.54
CA LYS A 718 -33.96 3.60 11.69
C LYS A 718 -33.24 3.36 10.36
N ASN A 719 -32.10 2.66 10.39
CA ASN A 719 -31.31 2.34 9.20
C ASN A 719 -32.09 1.42 8.27
N ILE A 720 -32.74 0.41 8.83
CA ILE A 720 -33.57 -0.53 8.07
C ILE A 720 -34.75 0.20 7.42
N LYS A 721 -35.46 1.02 8.19
CA LYS A 721 -36.56 1.84 7.68
C LYS A 721 -36.10 2.73 6.53
N ASN A 722 -34.99 3.44 6.72
CA ASN A 722 -34.42 4.31 5.69
C ASN A 722 -33.99 3.51 4.44
N ALA A 723 -33.41 2.32 4.60
CA ALA A 723 -33.05 1.44 3.48
C ALA A 723 -34.29 0.94 2.71
N PHE A 724 -35.40 0.63 3.39
CA PHE A 724 -36.67 0.35 2.72
C PHE A 724 -37.18 1.57 1.96
N GLU A 725 -37.18 2.76 2.57
CA GLU A 725 -37.61 4.01 1.92
C GLU A 725 -36.72 4.38 0.72
N HIS A 726 -35.44 3.97 0.72
CA HIS A 726 -34.54 4.09 -0.44
C HIS A 726 -35.00 3.19 -1.59
N LEU A 727 -35.17 1.89 -1.32
CA LEU A 727 -35.54 0.91 -2.34
C LEU A 727 -36.97 1.08 -2.84
N SER A 728 -37.89 1.59 -2.02
CA SER A 728 -39.26 1.94 -2.41
C SER A 728 -39.38 3.33 -3.04
N LYS A 729 -38.26 4.05 -3.16
CA LYS A 729 -38.15 5.40 -3.72
C LYS A 729 -38.93 6.47 -2.94
N GLU A 730 -39.37 6.18 -1.72
CA GLU A 730 -40.17 7.10 -0.90
C GLU A 730 -39.43 8.38 -0.51
N ILE A 731 -38.10 8.33 -0.37
CA ILE A 731 -37.29 9.52 -0.05
C ILE A 731 -37.00 10.43 -1.27
N PHE A 732 -37.33 10.00 -2.50
CA PHE A 732 -36.85 10.62 -3.74
C PHE A 732 -37.85 11.65 -4.35
N LYS A 733 -38.49 12.47 -3.52
CA LYS A 733 -39.73 13.20 -3.85
C LYS A 733 -39.60 14.41 -4.81
N THR A 734 -38.43 15.01 -4.98
CA THR A 734 -38.27 16.33 -5.66
C THR A 734 -37.10 16.44 -6.64
N LEU A 735 -36.32 15.37 -6.84
CA LEU A 735 -35.27 15.33 -7.84
C LEU A 735 -35.90 15.18 -9.25
N SER A 736 -35.65 16.11 -10.17
CA SER A 736 -36.05 15.93 -11.58
C SER A 736 -35.46 14.65 -12.20
N THR A 737 -34.34 14.17 -11.66
CA THR A 737 -33.68 12.90 -11.99
C THR A 737 -34.38 11.66 -11.44
N THR A 738 -35.34 11.76 -10.51
CA THR A 738 -36.02 10.56 -9.98
C THR A 738 -37.17 10.10 -10.86
N LYS A 739 -37.65 10.92 -11.79
CA LYS A 739 -38.61 10.48 -12.83
C LYS A 739 -38.05 9.38 -13.74
N SER A 740 -36.72 9.26 -13.85
CA SER A 740 -36.08 8.25 -14.71
C SER A 740 -35.82 6.90 -14.03
N PHE A 741 -36.14 6.73 -12.75
CA PHE A 741 -35.90 5.47 -12.01
C PHE A 741 -37.21 4.84 -11.56
N GLU A 742 -37.23 3.51 -11.43
CA GLU A 742 -38.38 2.75 -10.96
C GLU A 742 -38.13 2.24 -9.52
N PRO A 743 -39.15 2.22 -8.64
CA PRO A 743 -39.01 1.68 -7.29
C PRO A 743 -38.82 0.16 -7.34
N VAL A 744 -37.89 -0.37 -6.55
CA VAL A 744 -37.65 -1.81 -6.46
C VAL A 744 -38.67 -2.47 -5.53
N LEU A 745 -39.16 -1.73 -4.55
CA LEU A 745 -40.12 -2.20 -3.55
C LEU A 745 -41.38 -1.33 -3.53
N TYR A 746 -42.48 -1.89 -3.04
CA TYR A 746 -43.64 -1.13 -2.60
C TYR A 746 -44.06 -1.57 -1.20
N LYS A 747 -44.63 -0.63 -0.45
CA LYS A 747 -45.15 -0.89 0.91
C LYS A 747 -46.63 -1.23 0.85
N LYS A 748 -47.03 -2.29 1.57
CA LYS A 748 -48.43 -2.63 1.83
C LYS A 748 -48.56 -3.02 3.30
N ASP A 749 -49.39 -2.28 4.04
CA ASP A 749 -49.53 -2.40 5.49
C ASP A 749 -48.16 -2.20 6.20
N GLU A 750 -47.72 -3.17 7.01
CA GLU A 750 -46.42 -3.15 7.70
C GLU A 750 -45.33 -3.96 6.97
N GLU A 751 -45.63 -4.50 5.79
CA GLU A 751 -44.70 -5.32 5.00
C GLU A 751 -44.29 -4.59 3.71
N TYR A 752 -43.07 -4.90 3.24
CA TYR A 752 -42.56 -4.45 1.96
C TYR A 752 -42.51 -5.63 0.99
N TYR A 753 -42.91 -5.38 -0.24
CA TYR A 753 -43.03 -6.36 -1.30
C TYR A 753 -42.15 -5.95 -2.48
N LEU A 754 -41.63 -6.95 -3.19
CA LEU A 754 -40.88 -6.72 -4.42
C LEU A 754 -41.82 -6.17 -5.50
N ASP A 755 -41.41 -5.13 -6.22
CA ASP A 755 -42.15 -4.60 -7.37
C ASP A 755 -42.39 -5.70 -8.42
N GLU A 756 -43.60 -5.75 -8.98
CA GLU A 756 -43.98 -6.82 -9.91
C GLU A 756 -43.19 -6.75 -11.23
N ASN A 757 -42.82 -5.56 -11.72
CA ASN A 757 -41.96 -5.48 -12.91
C ASN A 757 -40.54 -5.93 -12.59
N PHE A 758 -40.00 -5.56 -11.43
CA PHE A 758 -38.69 -6.03 -10.99
C PHE A 758 -38.66 -7.55 -10.84
N LYS A 759 -39.66 -8.12 -10.14
CA LYS A 759 -39.84 -9.55 -9.92
C LYS A 759 -39.94 -10.32 -11.23
N ASN A 760 -40.79 -9.86 -12.16
CA ASN A 760 -40.94 -10.48 -13.47
C ASN A 760 -39.65 -10.39 -14.29
N SER A 761 -38.97 -9.24 -14.26
CA SER A 761 -37.68 -9.06 -14.95
C SER A 761 -36.62 -10.02 -14.38
N TYR A 762 -36.49 -10.11 -13.06
CA TYR A 762 -35.53 -10.99 -12.38
C TYR A 762 -35.82 -12.47 -12.61
N LYS A 763 -37.09 -12.86 -12.72
CA LYS A 763 -37.48 -14.25 -13.00
C LYS A 763 -37.32 -14.65 -14.47
N ASN A 764 -37.68 -13.77 -15.39
CA ASN A 764 -37.82 -14.11 -16.81
C ASN A 764 -36.60 -13.71 -17.66
N ASN A 765 -35.81 -12.73 -17.22
CA ASN A 765 -34.59 -12.30 -17.93
C ASN A 765 -33.34 -12.74 -17.16
N TYR A 766 -32.75 -13.86 -17.59
CA TYR A 766 -31.55 -14.42 -16.98
C TYR A 766 -30.36 -13.45 -16.99
N TYR A 767 -30.22 -12.62 -18.04
CA TYR A 767 -29.13 -11.65 -18.12
C TYR A 767 -29.29 -10.53 -17.08
N PHE A 768 -30.51 -10.00 -16.93
CA PHE A 768 -30.81 -9.02 -15.88
C PHE A 768 -30.52 -9.59 -14.49
N LYS A 769 -30.94 -10.83 -14.22
CA LYS A 769 -30.67 -11.52 -12.97
C LYS A 769 -29.17 -11.58 -12.64
N ILE A 770 -28.32 -12.00 -13.58
CA ILE A 770 -26.87 -12.07 -13.35
C ILE A 770 -26.29 -10.71 -12.93
N LEU A 771 -26.68 -9.64 -13.62
CA LEU A 771 -26.17 -8.30 -13.32
C LEU A 771 -26.61 -7.80 -11.94
N ILE A 772 -27.83 -8.13 -11.51
CA ILE A 772 -28.34 -7.80 -10.18
C ILE A 772 -27.62 -8.62 -9.10
N ASP A 773 -27.48 -9.93 -9.30
CA ASP A 773 -26.81 -10.83 -8.36
C ASP A 773 -25.35 -10.42 -8.14
N ASP A 774 -24.64 -10.10 -9.23
CA ASP A 774 -23.26 -9.60 -9.17
C ASP A 774 -23.16 -8.27 -8.41
N LEU A 775 -24.07 -7.33 -8.67
CA LEU A 775 -24.10 -6.04 -7.99
C LEU A 775 -24.34 -6.18 -6.49
N ILE A 776 -25.26 -7.06 -6.08
CA ILE A 776 -25.52 -7.37 -4.67
C ILE A 776 -24.28 -7.98 -4.03
N LYS A 777 -23.68 -8.98 -4.70
CA LYS A 777 -22.51 -9.70 -4.19
C LYS A 777 -21.31 -8.76 -3.99
N TYR A 778 -21.03 -7.91 -4.97
CA TYR A 778 -19.99 -6.88 -4.87
C TYR A 778 -20.24 -5.92 -3.71
N ASN A 779 -21.43 -5.34 -3.64
CA ASN A 779 -21.71 -4.30 -2.65
C ASN A 779 -21.73 -4.82 -1.22
N LEU A 780 -22.24 -6.03 -0.97
CA LEU A 780 -22.16 -6.66 0.35
C LEU A 780 -20.70 -6.88 0.76
N ALA A 781 -19.90 -7.51 -0.11
CA ALA A 781 -18.50 -7.77 0.17
C ALA A 781 -17.70 -6.47 0.40
N PHE A 782 -17.97 -5.43 -0.38
CA PHE A 782 -17.33 -4.13 -0.22
C PHE A 782 -17.71 -3.45 1.11
N ALA A 783 -19.00 -3.44 1.46
CA ALA A 783 -19.49 -2.82 2.69
C ALA A 783 -18.97 -3.54 3.94
N GLU A 784 -18.98 -4.88 3.95
CA GLU A 784 -18.43 -5.68 5.04
C GLU A 784 -16.95 -5.42 5.27
N LYS A 785 -16.15 -5.35 4.20
CA LYS A 785 -14.71 -5.11 4.32
C LYS A 785 -14.37 -3.68 4.75
N ASN A 786 -15.10 -2.69 4.22
CA ASN A 786 -14.68 -1.29 4.32
C ASN A 786 -15.52 -0.44 5.28
N TYR A 787 -16.73 -0.86 5.62
CA TYR A 787 -17.73 -0.08 6.36
C TYR A 787 -18.46 -0.89 7.46
N ASN A 788 -17.83 -1.94 8.01
CA ASN A 788 -18.39 -2.72 9.13
C ASN A 788 -18.43 -1.99 10.48
N ASN A 789 -17.53 -1.02 10.70
CA ASN A 789 -17.41 -0.31 11.98
C ASN A 789 -18.05 1.09 11.91
N PHE A 790 -19.34 1.19 12.28
CA PHE A 790 -20.05 2.46 12.37
C PHE A 790 -19.77 3.15 13.70
N VAL A 791 -19.59 4.47 13.67
CA VAL A 791 -19.45 5.29 14.89
C VAL A 791 -20.80 5.86 15.32
N LYS A 792 -21.77 5.93 14.39
CA LYS A 792 -23.16 6.36 14.61
C LYS A 792 -24.05 5.77 13.52
N GLU A 793 -25.32 5.48 13.85
CA GLU A 793 -26.39 4.95 12.97
C GLU A 793 -25.88 4.09 11.79
N SER A 794 -25.43 4.68 10.68
CA SER A 794 -24.77 3.94 9.58
C SER A 794 -23.61 4.68 8.88
N ILE A 795 -22.89 5.56 9.60
CA ILE A 795 -21.77 6.33 9.07
C ILE A 795 -20.44 5.97 9.74
N LYS A 796 -19.36 5.92 8.94
CA LYS A 796 -18.00 5.62 9.37
C LYS A 796 -17.19 6.91 9.48
N LEU A 797 -16.51 7.09 10.62
CA LEU A 797 -15.59 8.21 10.82
C LEU A 797 -14.43 8.13 9.82
N PHE A 798 -14.09 9.27 9.22
CA PHE A 798 -13.13 9.41 8.12
C PHE A 798 -13.51 8.63 6.85
N GLY A 799 -14.75 8.17 6.73
CA GLY A 799 -15.29 7.61 5.49
C GLY A 799 -15.59 8.72 4.49
N GLU A 800 -15.49 8.39 3.20
CA GLU A 800 -15.88 9.28 2.11
C GLU A 800 -17.36 9.14 1.74
N TYR A 801 -17.99 10.30 1.53
CA TYR A 801 -19.38 10.42 1.15
C TYR A 801 -19.58 11.58 0.18
N THR A 802 -20.42 11.38 -0.83
CA THR A 802 -21.08 12.48 -1.52
C THR A 802 -22.02 13.20 -0.56
N LYS A 803 -22.43 14.43 -0.90
CA LYS A 803 -23.40 15.16 -0.06
C LYS A 803 -24.71 14.39 0.12
N GLN A 804 -25.15 13.71 -0.94
CA GLN A 804 -26.38 12.93 -0.93
C GLN A 804 -26.28 11.74 0.03
N GLU A 805 -25.20 10.96 -0.08
CA GLU A 805 -24.92 9.84 0.82
C GLU A 805 -24.80 10.29 2.28
N ALA A 806 -24.19 11.45 2.54
CA ALA A 806 -24.06 11.99 3.90
C ALA A 806 -25.42 12.19 4.58
N PHE A 807 -26.44 12.68 3.85
CA PHE A 807 -27.79 12.78 4.39
C PHE A 807 -28.39 11.40 4.66
N TRP A 808 -28.29 10.51 3.68
CA TRP A 808 -28.91 9.18 3.73
C TRP A 808 -28.36 8.30 4.84
N TYR A 809 -27.04 8.23 4.99
CA TYR A 809 -26.41 7.39 6.02
C TYR A 809 -26.52 7.96 7.44
N LEU A 810 -26.99 9.21 7.57
CA LEU A 810 -27.42 9.82 8.82
C LEU A 810 -28.94 9.78 9.02
N ASN A 811 -29.64 9.00 8.18
CA ASN A 811 -31.10 8.81 8.14
C ASN A 811 -31.88 10.14 8.01
N LEU A 812 -31.34 11.07 7.22
CA LEU A 812 -31.94 12.37 6.94
C LEU A 812 -32.56 12.40 5.55
N ASN A 813 -33.84 12.76 5.50
CA ASN A 813 -34.60 12.86 4.26
C ASN A 813 -34.37 14.23 3.61
N PHE A 814 -33.23 14.40 2.93
CA PHE A 814 -32.92 15.62 2.19
C PHE A 814 -33.40 15.55 0.74
N ASN A 815 -34.30 16.47 0.39
CA ASN A 815 -35.09 16.39 -0.84
C ASN A 815 -34.74 17.48 -1.88
N ASN A 816 -33.92 18.49 -1.57
CA ASN A 816 -33.75 19.68 -2.43
C ASN A 816 -32.70 19.55 -3.57
N GLY A 817 -32.38 18.33 -4.02
CA GLY A 817 -31.48 18.11 -5.16
C GLY A 817 -29.98 18.32 -4.88
N PHE A 818 -29.15 18.32 -5.93
CA PHE A 818 -27.68 18.39 -5.86
C PHE A 818 -27.12 19.75 -5.39
N GLN A 819 -27.93 20.82 -5.37
CA GLN A 819 -27.50 22.15 -4.93
C GLN A 819 -27.64 22.31 -3.41
N VAL A 820 -26.83 21.54 -2.69
CA VAL A 820 -26.68 21.67 -1.24
C VAL A 820 -25.69 22.79 -0.96
N SER A 821 -26.10 23.75 -0.13
CA SER A 821 -25.21 24.81 0.34
C SER A 821 -24.07 24.30 1.24
N GLY A 822 -23.17 25.19 1.68
CA GLY A 822 -22.11 24.84 2.63
C GLY A 822 -22.60 24.27 3.98
N TYR A 823 -23.90 24.40 4.29
CA TYR A 823 -24.54 23.78 5.45
C TYR A 823 -26.05 23.57 5.20
N THR A 824 -26.66 22.65 5.93
CA THR A 824 -28.09 22.29 5.83
C THR A 824 -28.67 21.95 7.22
N PRO A 825 -29.63 22.73 7.74
CA PRO A 825 -30.31 22.43 9.00
C PRO A 825 -31.53 21.52 8.81
N PHE A 826 -31.75 20.63 9.78
CA PHE A 826 -32.90 19.75 9.92
C PHE A 826 -33.55 20.04 11.27
N GLU A 827 -34.53 20.94 11.27
CA GLU A 827 -35.13 21.51 12.49
C GLU A 827 -35.85 20.48 13.35
N ASN A 828 -36.53 19.50 12.74
CA ASN A 828 -37.28 18.48 13.47
C ASN A 828 -36.34 17.50 14.18
N GLU A 829 -35.27 17.11 13.49
CA GLU A 829 -34.25 16.18 13.97
C GLU A 829 -33.19 16.88 14.83
N ARG A 830 -33.21 18.22 14.89
CA ARG A 830 -32.18 19.08 15.48
C ARG A 830 -30.77 18.74 15.00
N LYS A 831 -30.61 18.42 13.72
CA LYS A 831 -29.31 18.14 13.10
C LYS A 831 -28.88 19.26 12.16
N LEU A 832 -27.58 19.44 12.00
CA LEU A 832 -26.97 20.35 11.03
C LEU A 832 -25.83 19.64 10.33
N LEU A 833 -25.85 19.57 9.01
CA LEU A 833 -24.71 19.06 8.24
C LEU A 833 -23.93 20.23 7.67
N ILE A 834 -22.61 20.25 7.88
CA ILE A 834 -21.67 21.24 7.34
C ILE A 834 -20.77 20.55 6.32
N PHE A 835 -20.66 21.14 5.12
CA PHE A 835 -19.79 20.71 4.04
C PHE A 835 -18.75 21.79 3.75
N ILE A 836 -17.49 21.49 4.03
CA ILE A 836 -16.34 22.39 3.90
C ILE A 836 -15.50 21.97 2.70
N THR A 837 -15.10 22.94 1.88
CA THR A 837 -14.07 22.75 0.87
C THR A 837 -12.86 23.56 1.29
N MET A 838 -11.72 22.89 1.46
CA MET A 838 -10.43 23.49 1.77
C MET A 838 -9.81 23.98 0.47
N ASP A 839 -9.47 25.26 0.42
CA ASP A 839 -8.79 25.90 -0.72
C ASP A 839 -7.32 26.12 -0.37
N ASN A 840 -6.42 25.81 -1.31
CA ASN A 840 -5.03 26.21 -1.18
C ASN A 840 -4.98 27.74 -1.17
N LEU A 841 -4.62 28.28 -0.01
CA LEU A 841 -4.22 29.66 0.22
C LEU A 841 -3.42 30.12 -1.00
N LEU A 842 -3.97 31.05 -1.81
CA LEU A 842 -3.22 32.12 -2.47
C LEU A 842 -3.97 32.96 -3.52
N LYS A 843 -5.22 32.69 -3.94
CA LYS A 843 -5.78 33.54 -5.03
C LYS A 843 -7.19 34.15 -4.94
N ARG A 844 -8.16 33.73 -4.11
CA ARG A 844 -9.53 34.31 -4.24
C ARG A 844 -10.46 34.40 -3.00
N ALA A 845 -10.05 34.11 -1.77
CA ALA A 845 -10.96 34.20 -0.64
C ALA A 845 -10.45 35.17 0.44
N ASP A 846 -11.25 36.18 0.76
CA ASP A 846 -10.99 37.11 1.87
C ASP A 846 -11.04 36.41 3.26
N TYR A 847 -11.53 35.16 3.30
CA TYR A 847 -11.64 34.31 4.48
C TYR A 847 -11.43 32.84 4.09
N SER A 848 -10.49 32.14 4.72
CA SER A 848 -10.19 30.71 4.52
C SER A 848 -10.70 29.88 5.71
N ASN A 849 -11.36 28.75 5.44
CA ASN A 849 -11.59 27.74 6.48
C ASN A 849 -10.23 27.10 6.81
N GLU A 850 -9.88 27.07 8.09
CA GLU A 850 -8.57 26.61 8.55
C GLU A 850 -8.73 25.71 9.76
N PHE A 851 -7.94 24.63 9.79
CA PHE A 851 -7.72 23.86 11.00
C PHE A 851 -6.65 24.55 11.85
N TYR A 852 -6.98 24.81 13.11
CA TYR A 852 -6.04 25.32 14.10
C TYR A 852 -5.25 24.18 14.76
N ASP A 853 -5.91 23.04 14.94
CA ASP A 853 -5.35 21.79 15.45
C ASP A 853 -6.21 20.59 14.96
N SER A 854 -5.99 19.39 15.52
CA SER A 854 -6.69 18.16 15.13
C SER A 854 -8.17 18.12 15.51
N GLN A 855 -8.69 19.04 16.34
CA GLN A 855 -10.11 19.11 16.71
C GLN A 855 -10.75 20.45 16.37
N THR A 856 -9.96 21.51 16.30
CA THR A 856 -10.43 22.88 16.29
C THR A 856 -10.25 23.49 14.92
N PHE A 857 -11.34 24.03 14.39
CA PHE A 857 -11.32 24.64 13.06
C PHE A 857 -12.24 25.85 12.96
N SER A 858 -11.93 26.73 12.01
CA SER A 858 -12.77 27.85 11.66
C SER A 858 -13.70 27.51 10.51
N TRP A 859 -14.91 28.04 10.59
CA TRP A 859 -15.90 27.92 9.53
C TRP A 859 -16.68 29.21 9.35
N PHE A 860 -16.97 29.57 8.11
CA PHE A 860 -17.68 30.80 7.77
C PHE A 860 -19.07 30.49 7.22
N SER A 861 -20.08 31.20 7.71
CA SER A 861 -21.41 31.15 7.10
C SER A 861 -21.40 31.78 5.72
N LYS A 862 -22.53 31.67 5.01
CA LYS A 862 -22.76 32.49 3.82
C LYS A 862 -22.80 33.99 4.17
N SER A 863 -22.55 34.83 3.17
CA SER A 863 -22.82 36.27 3.20
C SER A 863 -24.30 36.59 3.44
N SER A 864 -24.56 37.79 3.95
CA SER A 864 -25.89 38.27 4.35
C SER A 864 -26.57 37.37 5.39
N ARG A 865 -25.82 37.02 6.44
CA ARG A 865 -26.29 36.25 7.60
C ARG A 865 -25.96 36.98 8.90
N TYR A 866 -26.80 36.78 9.90
CA TYR A 866 -26.80 37.49 11.18
C TYR A 866 -27.15 36.48 12.27
N LEU A 867 -26.67 36.66 13.50
CA LEU A 867 -27.04 35.81 14.64
C LEU A 867 -28.50 36.03 15.04
N ARG A 868 -28.99 37.28 14.89
CA ARG A 868 -30.38 37.64 15.17
C ARG A 868 -30.94 38.52 14.07
N LYS A 869 -32.23 38.36 13.80
CA LYS A 869 -33.02 39.25 12.94
C LYS A 869 -34.34 39.54 13.64
N ASP A 870 -34.70 40.81 13.80
CA ASP A 870 -35.91 41.25 14.50
C ASP A 870 -36.04 40.64 15.92
N ASN A 871 -34.94 40.64 16.68
CA ASN A 871 -34.78 40.02 18.01
C ASN A 871 -34.99 38.48 18.08
N LYS A 872 -35.26 37.80 16.97
CA LYS A 872 -35.34 36.33 16.89
C LYS A 872 -34.01 35.74 16.46
N LEU A 873 -33.69 34.57 17.02
CA LEU A 873 -32.53 33.78 16.59
C LEU A 873 -32.75 33.28 15.17
N THR A 874 -31.77 33.54 14.33
CA THR A 874 -31.66 32.93 12.99
C THR A 874 -31.14 31.50 13.11
N ILE A 875 -31.01 30.80 11.98
CA ILE A 875 -30.30 29.51 11.94
C ILE A 875 -28.88 29.68 12.49
N GLU A 876 -28.20 30.77 12.11
CA GLU A 876 -26.86 31.08 12.58
C GLU A 876 -26.80 31.31 14.09
N GLY A 877 -27.77 32.05 14.64
CA GLY A 877 -27.91 32.19 16.09
C GLY A 877 -28.11 30.86 16.80
N LYS A 878 -28.98 29.99 16.26
CA LYS A 878 -29.20 28.63 16.79
C LYS A 878 -27.93 27.78 16.75
N ILE A 879 -27.12 27.87 15.70
CA ILE A 879 -25.81 27.21 15.62
C ILE A 879 -24.91 27.71 16.75
N ALA A 880 -24.81 29.04 16.92
CA ALA A 880 -23.98 29.65 17.96
C ALA A 880 -24.39 29.22 19.38
N GLU A 881 -25.68 28.97 19.62
CA GLU A 881 -26.21 28.50 20.90
C GLU A 881 -26.21 26.96 21.06
N ASN A 882 -25.49 26.23 20.20
CA ASN A 882 -25.40 24.75 20.22
C ASN A 882 -26.77 24.05 20.14
N PHE A 883 -27.75 24.64 19.46
CA PHE A 883 -29.10 24.07 19.33
C PHE A 883 -29.12 22.78 18.48
N TYR A 884 -28.22 22.67 17.51
CA TYR A 884 -28.13 21.52 16.61
C TYR A 884 -27.00 20.58 17.01
N GLU A 885 -27.22 19.29 16.76
CA GLU A 885 -26.14 18.33 16.60
C GLU A 885 -25.48 18.55 15.23
N ILE A 886 -24.21 18.93 15.21
CA ILE A 886 -23.50 19.35 13.99
C ILE A 886 -22.59 18.24 13.48
N ASN A 887 -22.83 17.77 12.26
CA ASN A 887 -22.02 16.79 11.55
C ASN A 887 -21.14 17.48 10.49
N VAL A 888 -19.84 17.21 10.51
CA VAL A 888 -18.86 17.92 9.68
C VAL A 888 -18.30 17.02 8.58
N PHE A 889 -18.32 17.53 7.35
CA PHE A 889 -17.81 16.88 6.15
C PHE A 889 -16.83 17.81 5.44
N VAL A 890 -15.63 17.32 5.11
CA VAL A 890 -14.55 18.15 4.55
C VAL A 890 -13.96 17.51 3.31
N LYS A 891 -13.64 18.33 2.31
CA LYS A 891 -12.87 17.92 1.14
C LYS A 891 -11.85 18.97 0.74
N LYS A 892 -10.83 18.57 -0.02
CA LYS A 892 -9.95 19.51 -0.74
C LYS A 892 -10.65 20.02 -2.00
N ASN A 893 -10.27 21.19 -2.52
CA ASN A 893 -10.89 21.79 -3.72
C ASN A 893 -10.94 20.83 -4.93
N ASN A 894 -9.87 20.05 -5.15
CA ASN A 894 -9.80 19.03 -6.20
C ASN A 894 -10.34 17.64 -5.78
N GLY A 895 -11.00 17.54 -4.62
CA GLY A 895 -11.60 16.32 -4.10
C GLY A 895 -12.99 16.06 -4.69
N GLU A 896 -13.24 14.80 -5.09
CA GLU A 896 -14.53 14.35 -5.60
C GLU A 896 -15.57 14.21 -4.46
N ASN A 897 -15.18 13.56 -3.36
CA ASN A 897 -16.05 13.29 -2.20
C ASN A 897 -15.63 14.08 -0.96
N PHE A 898 -16.48 14.07 0.08
CA PHE A 898 -16.20 14.65 1.39
C PHE A 898 -15.90 13.54 2.41
N TYR A 899 -14.89 13.76 3.25
CA TYR A 899 -14.61 12.92 4.40
C TYR A 899 -15.47 13.36 5.58
N TYR A 900 -16.11 12.40 6.26
CA TYR A 900 -16.82 12.66 7.50
C TYR A 900 -15.84 12.80 8.67
N LEU A 901 -15.76 13.98 9.29
CA LEU A 901 -14.84 14.26 10.40
C LEU A 901 -15.48 14.03 11.78
N GLY A 902 -16.76 13.69 11.82
CA GLY A 902 -17.48 13.44 13.07
C GLY A 902 -18.40 14.60 13.47
N ASP A 903 -18.75 14.58 14.75
CA ASP A 903 -19.63 15.57 15.36
C ASP A 903 -18.82 16.73 15.96
N VAL A 904 -19.38 17.93 15.94
CA VAL A 904 -18.91 19.03 16.79
C VAL A 904 -19.33 18.75 18.24
N GLU A 905 -18.38 18.84 19.16
CA GLU A 905 -18.60 18.81 20.62
C GLU A 905 -19.27 20.10 21.06
N LYS A 906 -18.72 21.25 20.65
CA LYS A 906 -19.25 22.57 20.95
C LYS A 906 -18.78 23.66 19.99
N VAL A 907 -19.58 24.73 19.90
CA VAL A 907 -19.19 26.01 19.34
C VAL A 907 -18.35 26.79 20.35
N ILE A 908 -17.07 27.00 20.06
CA ILE A 908 -16.15 27.78 20.91
C ILE A 908 -16.46 29.28 20.80
N SER A 909 -16.69 29.76 19.57
CA SER A 909 -17.06 31.15 19.34
C SER A 909 -17.87 31.32 18.06
N ALA A 910 -18.72 32.34 18.02
CA ALA A 910 -19.44 32.78 16.83
C ALA A 910 -19.41 34.32 16.79
N LYS A 911 -18.86 34.91 15.72
CA LYS A 911 -18.70 36.36 15.59
C LYS A 911 -19.25 36.85 14.26
N GLU A 912 -20.10 37.88 14.31
CA GLU A 912 -20.50 38.63 13.11
C GLU A 912 -19.31 39.42 12.57
N ILE A 913 -18.96 39.19 11.31
CA ILE A 913 -17.92 39.88 10.55
C ILE A 913 -18.50 40.37 9.22
N LYS A 914 -17.77 41.21 8.49
CA LYS A 914 -18.15 41.65 7.14
C LYS A 914 -17.34 40.89 6.11
N ASP A 915 -17.95 40.53 4.97
CA ASP A 915 -17.23 40.02 3.81
C ASP A 915 -16.56 41.17 3.01
N SER A 916 -15.85 40.85 1.91
CA SER A 916 -15.19 41.88 1.06
C SER A 916 -16.15 42.84 0.38
N GLN A 917 -17.44 42.49 0.29
CA GLN A 917 -18.49 43.35 -0.22
C GLN A 917 -19.19 44.14 0.90
N GLY A 918 -18.71 44.04 2.15
CA GLY A 918 -19.26 44.72 3.32
C GLY A 918 -20.53 44.07 3.89
N LYS A 919 -20.95 42.90 3.41
CA LYS A 919 -22.15 42.18 3.89
C LYS A 919 -21.81 41.36 5.13
N SER A 920 -22.77 41.24 6.06
CA SER A 920 -22.56 40.47 7.30
C SER A 920 -22.45 38.96 7.03
N MET A 921 -21.55 38.27 7.72
CA MET A 921 -21.42 36.82 7.79
C MET A 921 -20.92 36.41 9.19
N ILE A 922 -21.03 35.14 9.54
CA ILE A 922 -20.61 34.63 10.86
C ILE A 922 -19.35 33.80 10.72
N LYS A 923 -18.32 34.16 11.49
CA LYS A 923 -17.15 33.29 11.73
C LYS A 923 -17.41 32.44 12.97
N TYR A 924 -17.43 31.13 12.77
CA TYR A 924 -17.48 30.15 13.85
C TYR A 924 -16.10 29.59 14.13
N THR A 925 -15.89 29.18 15.38
CA THR A 925 -14.81 28.27 15.78
C THR A 925 -15.47 27.07 16.43
N PHE A 926 -15.28 25.90 15.83
CA PHE A 926 -15.85 24.65 16.31
C PHE A 926 -14.76 23.77 16.93
N LYS A 927 -15.16 22.95 17.90
CA LYS A 927 -14.36 21.84 18.43
C LYS A 927 -15.04 20.53 18.08
N LEU A 928 -14.36 19.62 17.38
CA LEU A 928 -14.82 18.25 17.11
C LEU A 928 -14.76 17.40 18.39
N LYS A 929 -15.65 16.40 18.49
CA LYS A 929 -15.61 15.40 19.58
C LYS A 929 -14.40 14.47 19.49
N LYS A 930 -13.85 14.27 18.28
CA LYS A 930 -12.73 13.35 18.04
C LYS A 930 -11.65 14.04 17.22
N ASP A 931 -10.41 13.65 17.47
CA ASP A 931 -9.25 14.08 16.71
C ASP A 931 -9.32 13.60 15.26
N ILE A 932 -9.05 14.52 14.33
CA ILE A 932 -8.79 14.17 12.94
C ILE A 932 -7.45 13.43 12.89
N LYS A 933 -7.43 12.29 12.19
CA LYS A 933 -6.18 11.57 11.92
C LYS A 933 -5.18 12.52 11.28
N LYS A 934 -3.95 12.58 11.80
CA LYS A 934 -2.89 13.48 11.32
C LYS A 934 -2.71 13.40 9.80
N GLU A 935 -2.71 12.21 9.22
CA GLU A 935 -2.61 12.05 7.75
C GLU A 935 -3.69 12.78 6.97
N LEU A 936 -4.93 12.73 7.47
CA LEU A 936 -6.06 13.38 6.84
C LEU A 936 -6.03 14.89 7.11
N LEU A 937 -5.51 15.32 8.25
CA LEU A 937 -5.26 16.73 8.53
C LEU A 937 -4.17 17.29 7.60
N ASP A 938 -3.05 16.58 7.46
CA ASP A 938 -1.96 16.90 6.54
C ASP A 938 -2.46 16.92 5.09
N TYR A 939 -3.34 15.98 4.72
CA TYR A 939 -4.01 15.98 3.41
C TYR A 939 -4.77 17.28 3.13
N PHE A 940 -5.48 17.80 4.14
CA PHE A 940 -6.27 19.02 4.02
C PHE A 940 -5.42 20.29 4.08
N ASN A 941 -4.23 20.22 4.67
CA ASN A 941 -3.30 21.35 4.83
C ASN A 941 -2.24 21.46 3.71
N MET A 942 -1.90 20.35 3.04
CA MET A 942 -1.30 20.35 1.70
C MET A 942 -2.24 21.03 0.71
#